data_AF-A0A074XN68-F1
#
_entry.id   AF-A0A074XN68-F1
#
_cell.length_a   1.000
_cell.length_b   1.000
_cell.length_c   1.000
_cell.angle_alpha   90.00
_cell.angle_beta   90.00
_cell.angle_gamma   90.00
#
_symmetry.space_group_name_H-M   'P 1'
#
loop_
_entity.id
_entity.type
_entity.pdbx_description
1 polymer ?
#
loop_
_entity_poly.entity_id
_entity_poly.type
_entity_poly.pdbx_seq_one_letter_code
_entity_poly.pdbx_strand_id
1 'polypeptide(L)'
;MHLTPKEIDKLVVSQVGQLAQRRLARGVKLNHTEATALIASVLQELIRDGNHSVADLMSLGKTILGRRHVLPSVVNSLAELQVEGTFRCGTYLVTVHHPISSDDGDLEKALYGSFLPVPDKHVFPHADPSEYAPEKQPGAIIPVKNGKIVLNKDRKRIQLKVVSKGDRPIQVGSHYHFVETNPLLDFDRVRALGYRLDIAAGTSVRFEPGDTKTVNLVQIGGNQIINGGNGLASGSLHDARIAEGLVEKLQKGGFHHTPEPAGDSAHLDMFTLEREAYISMFGPTTGDLVRLGATDLWIKVEKDYTQYGDECTFGGGKSIRDGMGQASGRSDIDCLDLVLTNALIVDYTGIYKADIGVKNGIIVGIGKAGNPDVMEGVDPNMVVGSNTDVIAAEKDIVTYGGFDSHIHFICPQQAPESLAAGVTTILGGGTGPSTGSNATTCTPSAWLIESMLQATDVIPLNVGITGKGNDSEPGPLREQVEAGVCGLKLHEDWGTTPKVIDTCLSVCDEHDIQTLIHTDTLNESGFVETTVAAFKGRTIHSYHTEGAGGGHAPDIISVVEHENVLPSSTNPTRPYTNNTLDEHLDMLMVCHHLSRNIPEDVAFAESRIRAETIAAEDVLHDLGAISMMSSDSQAMGRCGEVILRTWNTAHKNKLQRGYLAEDEGTGADNFRVKRYISKYTINPAIAQGMSHIIGSIEVGKLADLVLWHPSKFGTKPTQVIKGGMVAYSLMGDANASIPTVEPLMMRPMFGASVPHNSIAFVSKAAQAKGVRNKCGLRKRVEAVMNCRNIGKSNMKFNDVKPKMKVDAESYTVEADGMICEAEPSSELPLAQTYYLY
;
A
#
# COMPACT_ATOMS: atom_id res chain seq x y z
N MET A 1 8.44 28.12 -27.91
CA MET A 1 7.71 27.95 -26.64
C MET A 1 8.65 27.92 -25.43
N HIS A 2 9.80 27.23 -25.48
CA HIS A 2 10.75 27.18 -24.35
C HIS A 2 10.06 26.72 -23.03
N LEU A 3 9.21 25.70 -23.14
CA LEU A 3 8.43 25.18 -22.02
C LEU A 3 9.35 24.55 -20.99
N THR A 4 9.21 24.97 -19.74
CA THR A 4 9.84 24.37 -18.57
C THR A 4 9.04 23.15 -18.08
N PRO A 5 9.64 22.23 -17.30
CA PRO A 5 8.93 21.04 -16.82
C PRO A 5 7.59 21.34 -16.11
N LYS A 6 7.54 22.40 -15.29
CA LYS A 6 6.29 22.81 -14.62
C LYS A 6 5.19 23.21 -15.60
N GLU A 7 5.55 23.83 -16.72
CA GLU A 7 4.58 24.22 -17.75
C GLU A 7 4.01 22.99 -18.46
N ILE A 8 4.81 21.93 -18.63
CA ILE A 8 4.33 20.63 -19.14
C ILE A 8 3.34 20.02 -18.15
N ASP A 9 3.63 20.05 -16.85
CA ASP A 9 2.71 19.58 -15.81
C ASP A 9 1.38 20.38 -15.83
N LYS A 10 1.41 21.70 -16.01
CA LYS A 10 0.17 22.50 -16.14
C LYS A 10 -0.61 22.17 -17.41
N LEU A 11 0.07 21.80 -18.51
CA LEU A 11 -0.61 21.34 -19.72
C LEU A 11 -1.33 20.00 -19.51
N VAL A 12 -0.79 19.11 -18.68
CA VAL A 12 -1.51 17.88 -18.26
C VAL A 12 -2.80 18.23 -17.52
N VAL A 13 -2.74 19.13 -16.53
CA VAL A 13 -3.93 19.62 -15.80
C VAL A 13 -4.95 20.21 -16.77
N SER A 14 -4.51 21.08 -17.69
CA SER A 14 -5.37 21.69 -18.70
C SER A 14 -6.06 20.66 -19.60
N GLN A 15 -5.30 19.67 -20.10
CA GLN A 15 -5.84 18.64 -20.98
C GLN A 15 -6.88 17.76 -20.27
N VAL A 16 -6.61 17.35 -19.04
CA VAL A 16 -7.56 16.56 -18.24
C VAL A 16 -8.77 17.42 -17.82
N GLY A 17 -8.54 18.69 -17.49
CA GLY A 17 -9.61 19.66 -17.20
C GLY A 17 -10.57 19.83 -18.38
N GLN A 18 -10.05 20.00 -19.59
CA GLN A 18 -10.86 20.08 -20.82
C GLN A 18 -11.61 18.78 -21.12
N LEU A 19 -11.01 17.62 -20.84
CA LEU A 19 -11.71 16.33 -20.91
C LEU A 19 -12.88 16.30 -19.93
N ALA A 20 -12.66 16.68 -18.68
CA ALA A 20 -13.69 16.76 -17.65
C ALA A 20 -14.79 17.76 -18.00
N GLN A 21 -14.46 18.93 -18.56
CA GLN A 21 -15.42 19.90 -19.07
C GLN A 21 -16.30 19.30 -20.18
N ARG A 22 -15.73 18.54 -21.13
CA ARG A 22 -16.50 17.82 -22.17
C ARG A 22 -17.38 16.71 -21.62
N ARG A 23 -16.97 16.05 -20.53
CA ARG A 23 -17.78 15.05 -19.82
C ARG A 23 -18.95 15.73 -19.09
N LEU A 24 -18.67 16.80 -18.36
CA LEU A 24 -19.68 17.62 -17.69
C LEU A 24 -20.70 18.20 -18.68
N ALA A 25 -20.24 18.79 -19.79
CA ALA A 25 -21.12 19.41 -20.80
C ALA A 25 -22.13 18.44 -21.44
N ARG A 26 -21.91 17.11 -21.34
CA ARG A 26 -22.87 16.09 -21.80
C ARG A 26 -23.59 15.35 -20.65
N GLY A 27 -23.52 15.87 -19.42
CA GLY A 27 -24.27 15.35 -18.28
C GLY A 27 -23.58 14.25 -17.46
N VAL A 28 -22.27 14.02 -17.63
CA VAL A 28 -21.54 13.03 -16.81
C VAL A 28 -21.28 13.59 -15.41
N LYS A 29 -21.64 12.83 -14.37
CA LYS A 29 -21.22 13.10 -13.00
C LYS A 29 -19.73 12.79 -12.85
N LEU A 30 -18.93 13.80 -12.54
CA LEU A 30 -17.48 13.68 -12.51
C LEU A 30 -16.99 12.88 -11.29
N ASN A 31 -15.99 12.03 -11.49
CA ASN A 31 -15.27 11.38 -10.40
C ASN A 31 -14.23 12.32 -9.76
N HIS A 32 -13.48 11.84 -8.77
CA HIS A 32 -12.52 12.65 -8.02
C HIS A 32 -11.46 13.27 -8.95
N THR A 33 -10.84 12.47 -9.81
CA THR A 33 -9.76 12.92 -10.71
C THR A 33 -10.27 13.98 -11.69
N GLU A 34 -11.46 13.77 -12.25
CA GLU A 34 -12.07 14.71 -13.19
C GLU A 34 -12.49 16.03 -12.52
N ALA A 35 -13.12 15.96 -11.35
CA ALA A 35 -13.52 17.14 -10.59
C ALA A 35 -12.31 17.98 -10.19
N THR A 36 -11.25 17.34 -9.70
CA THR A 36 -9.99 18.00 -9.37
C THR A 36 -9.39 18.69 -10.59
N ALA A 37 -9.25 17.98 -11.70
CA ALA A 37 -8.64 18.54 -12.91
C ALA A 37 -9.46 19.70 -13.49
N LEU A 38 -10.80 19.59 -13.48
CA LEU A 38 -11.68 20.67 -13.95
C LEU A 38 -11.51 21.93 -13.11
N ILE A 39 -11.64 21.81 -11.79
CA ILE A 39 -11.51 22.95 -10.87
C ILE A 39 -10.11 23.56 -10.99
N ALA A 40 -9.07 22.73 -10.98
CA ALA A 40 -7.69 23.18 -11.13
C ALA A 40 -7.47 23.92 -12.46
N SER A 41 -7.98 23.38 -13.58
CA SER A 41 -7.86 24.02 -14.89
C SER A 41 -8.60 25.35 -14.96
N VAL A 42 -9.83 25.44 -14.43
CA VAL A 42 -10.59 26.69 -14.40
C VAL A 42 -9.88 27.74 -13.55
N LEU A 43 -9.33 27.36 -12.40
CA LEU A 43 -8.55 28.27 -11.57
C LEU A 43 -7.32 28.80 -12.31
N GLN A 44 -6.61 27.96 -13.07
CA GLN A 44 -5.46 28.39 -13.87
C GLN A 44 -5.85 29.44 -14.94
N GLU A 45 -6.98 29.25 -15.63
CA GLU A 45 -7.48 30.23 -16.59
C GLU A 45 -7.84 31.56 -15.90
N LEU A 46 -8.49 31.52 -14.74
CA LEU A 46 -8.84 32.73 -13.99
C LEU A 46 -7.61 33.45 -13.42
N ILE A 47 -6.57 32.70 -13.03
CA ILE A 47 -5.25 33.27 -12.68
C ILE A 47 -4.66 33.99 -13.89
N ARG A 48 -4.71 33.34 -15.07
CA ARG A 48 -4.16 33.87 -16.32
C ARG A 48 -4.82 35.18 -16.75
N ASP A 49 -6.12 35.35 -16.53
CA ASP A 49 -6.83 36.60 -16.83
C ASP A 49 -6.38 37.77 -15.92
N GLY A 50 -5.92 37.44 -14.71
CA GLY A 50 -5.31 38.41 -13.79
C GLY A 50 -6.29 39.42 -13.20
N ASN A 51 -7.57 39.04 -13.10
CA ASN A 51 -8.65 39.87 -12.55
C ASN A 51 -9.06 39.44 -11.12
N HIS A 52 -8.45 38.40 -10.58
CA HIS A 52 -8.77 37.84 -9.26
C HIS A 52 -7.53 37.75 -8.38
N SER A 53 -7.69 38.03 -7.09
CA SER A 53 -6.68 37.73 -6.07
C SER A 53 -6.70 36.25 -5.69
N VAL A 54 -5.70 35.80 -4.93
CA VAL A 54 -5.70 34.44 -4.33
C VAL A 54 -6.97 34.21 -3.52
N ALA A 55 -7.38 35.16 -2.66
CA ALA A 55 -8.55 35.04 -1.81
C ALA A 55 -9.86 34.92 -2.60
N ASP A 56 -9.98 35.64 -3.72
CA ASP A 56 -11.13 35.54 -4.62
C ASP A 56 -11.22 34.12 -5.21
N LEU A 57 -10.09 33.58 -5.66
CA LEU A 57 -10.03 32.24 -6.26
C LEU A 57 -10.26 31.11 -5.26
N MET A 58 -9.83 31.28 -4.01
CA MET A 58 -10.17 30.35 -2.91
C MET A 58 -11.67 30.26 -2.70
N SER A 59 -12.38 31.38 -2.84
CA SER A 59 -13.84 31.45 -2.69
C SER A 59 -14.55 30.93 -3.94
N LEU A 60 -14.10 31.37 -5.12
CA LEU A 60 -14.70 31.01 -6.41
C LEU A 60 -14.56 29.52 -6.71
N GLY A 61 -13.44 28.90 -6.34
CA GLY A 61 -13.21 27.46 -6.50
C GLY A 61 -14.30 26.59 -5.87
N LYS A 62 -14.92 27.06 -4.78
CA LYS A 62 -16.02 26.37 -4.08
C LYS A 62 -17.37 26.43 -4.81
N THR A 63 -17.46 27.27 -5.83
CA THR A 63 -18.70 27.52 -6.58
C THR A 63 -18.73 26.81 -7.93
N ILE A 64 -17.61 26.24 -8.37
CA ILE A 64 -17.48 25.67 -9.72
C ILE A 64 -18.31 24.40 -9.87
N LEU A 65 -18.22 23.44 -8.94
CA LEU A 65 -18.98 22.20 -8.95
C LEU A 65 -19.82 22.06 -7.68
N GLY A 66 -21.02 21.49 -7.83
CA GLY A 66 -21.92 21.14 -6.72
C GLY A 66 -22.08 19.63 -6.61
N ARG A 67 -22.73 19.18 -5.53
CA ARG A 67 -22.95 17.75 -5.21
C ARG A 67 -23.60 16.96 -6.34
N ARG A 68 -24.44 17.59 -7.17
CA ARG A 68 -25.13 16.93 -8.30
C ARG A 68 -24.24 16.68 -9.51
N HIS A 69 -23.14 17.42 -9.63
CA HIS A 69 -22.24 17.39 -10.78
C HIS A 69 -21.12 16.36 -10.65
N VAL A 70 -20.99 15.75 -9.48
CA VAL A 70 -19.93 14.81 -9.13
C VAL A 70 -20.53 13.51 -8.58
N LEU A 71 -19.73 12.44 -8.57
CA LEU A 71 -20.09 11.21 -7.86
C LEU A 71 -20.13 11.49 -6.34
N PRO A 72 -21.00 10.81 -5.57
CA PRO A 72 -21.17 11.08 -4.14
C PRO A 72 -19.87 11.04 -3.33
N SER A 73 -18.99 10.07 -3.64
CA SER A 73 -17.69 9.91 -2.98
C SER A 73 -16.73 11.08 -3.17
N VAL A 74 -16.95 11.94 -4.17
CA VAL A 74 -16.12 13.14 -4.42
C VAL A 74 -16.30 14.16 -3.31
N VAL A 75 -17.49 14.25 -2.72
CA VAL A 75 -17.78 15.20 -1.63
C VAL A 75 -16.87 14.95 -0.43
N ASN A 76 -16.61 13.68 -0.12
CA ASN A 76 -15.74 13.31 0.99
C ASN A 76 -14.25 13.23 0.58
N SER A 77 -13.96 12.70 -0.61
CA SER A 77 -12.57 12.49 -1.05
C SER A 77 -11.85 13.75 -1.49
N LEU A 78 -12.57 14.76 -2.01
CA LEU A 78 -11.99 16.04 -2.43
C LEU A 78 -12.18 17.10 -1.34
N ALA A 79 -11.48 16.92 -0.21
CA ALA A 79 -11.52 17.84 0.92
C ALA A 79 -10.70 19.11 0.70
N GLU A 80 -9.65 19.04 -0.13
CA GLU A 80 -8.77 20.16 -0.45
C GLU A 80 -8.24 20.01 -1.87
N LEU A 81 -8.05 21.14 -2.56
CA LEU A 81 -7.44 21.22 -3.88
C LEU A 81 -6.46 22.38 -3.91
N GLN A 82 -5.27 22.15 -4.47
CA GLN A 82 -4.21 23.15 -4.51
C GLN A 82 -3.68 23.35 -5.93
N VAL A 83 -3.57 24.61 -6.35
CA VAL A 83 -2.95 25.00 -7.62
C VAL A 83 -1.99 26.15 -7.43
N GLU A 84 -0.89 26.15 -8.17
CA GLU A 84 -0.05 27.33 -8.36
C GLU A 84 -0.10 27.79 -9.80
N GLY A 85 -0.29 29.10 -9.99
CA GLY A 85 -0.32 29.74 -11.30
C GLY A 85 0.36 31.10 -11.28
N THR A 86 0.66 31.64 -12.46
CA THR A 86 1.36 32.92 -12.63
C THR A 86 0.36 34.07 -12.68
N PHE A 87 0.14 34.71 -11.54
CA PHE A 87 -0.56 35.99 -11.44
C PHE A 87 0.27 37.11 -12.06
N ARG A 88 -0.33 38.29 -12.27
CA ARG A 88 0.39 39.49 -12.75
C ARG A 88 1.60 39.87 -11.88
N CYS A 89 1.57 39.51 -10.59
CA CYS A 89 2.62 39.79 -9.61
C CYS A 89 3.53 38.58 -9.28
N GLY A 90 3.45 37.48 -10.04
CA GLY A 90 4.28 36.28 -9.83
C GLY A 90 3.48 35.02 -9.56
N THR A 91 4.16 33.96 -9.13
CA THR A 91 3.55 32.66 -8.84
C THR A 91 3.04 32.62 -7.39
N TYR A 92 1.78 32.22 -7.21
CA TYR A 92 1.17 32.07 -5.89
C TYR A 92 0.31 30.80 -5.81
N LEU A 93 0.24 30.24 -4.61
CA LEU A 93 -0.60 29.11 -4.24
C LEU A 93 -2.04 29.57 -4.00
N VAL A 94 -2.98 28.85 -4.60
CA VAL A 94 -4.41 28.91 -4.29
C VAL A 94 -4.81 27.56 -3.70
N THR A 95 -5.39 27.58 -2.51
CA THR A 95 -5.93 26.39 -1.83
C THR A 95 -7.44 26.53 -1.67
N VAL A 96 -8.18 25.61 -2.28
CA VAL A 96 -9.63 25.54 -2.16
C VAL A 96 -10.00 24.43 -1.18
N HIS A 97 -10.44 24.82 0.02
CA HIS A 97 -10.95 23.88 1.02
C HIS A 97 -12.42 23.57 0.76
N HIS A 98 -12.76 22.28 0.77
CA HIS A 98 -14.10 21.75 0.48
C HIS A 98 -14.70 22.34 -0.80
N PRO A 99 -14.07 22.10 -1.97
CA PRO A 99 -14.53 22.63 -3.26
C PRO A 99 -15.98 22.26 -3.60
N ILE A 100 -16.47 21.11 -3.14
CA ILE A 100 -17.86 20.69 -3.31
C ILE A 100 -18.66 21.10 -2.07
N SER A 101 -19.17 22.34 -2.07
CA SER A 101 -19.80 22.95 -0.87
C SER A 101 -21.29 23.29 -1.01
N SER A 102 -21.87 23.11 -2.20
CA SER A 102 -23.27 23.40 -2.52
C SER A 102 -23.93 22.21 -3.24
N ASP A 103 -25.27 22.21 -3.34
CA ASP A 103 -25.98 21.22 -4.18
C ASP A 103 -25.73 21.46 -5.67
N ASP A 104 -25.86 22.71 -6.09
CA ASP A 104 -25.62 23.18 -7.46
C ASP A 104 -24.34 24.02 -7.52
N GLY A 105 -23.52 23.75 -8.53
CA GLY A 105 -22.40 24.60 -8.93
C GLY A 105 -22.79 25.57 -10.05
N ASP A 106 -21.93 26.55 -10.30
CA ASP A 106 -22.04 27.47 -11.42
C ASP A 106 -21.41 26.84 -12.68
N LEU A 107 -22.26 26.22 -13.51
CA LEU A 107 -21.81 25.50 -14.70
C LEU A 107 -21.23 26.42 -15.79
N GLU A 108 -21.58 27.70 -15.81
CA GLU A 108 -20.95 28.68 -16.70
C GLU A 108 -19.49 28.88 -16.28
N LYS A 109 -19.22 28.98 -14.98
CA LYS A 109 -17.85 28.98 -14.44
C LYS A 109 -17.14 27.64 -14.64
N ALA A 110 -17.82 26.51 -14.45
CA ALA A 110 -17.23 25.18 -14.66
C ALA A 110 -16.74 24.98 -16.10
N LEU A 111 -17.43 25.59 -17.07
CA LEU A 111 -17.11 25.55 -18.49
C LEU A 111 -16.36 26.81 -18.95
N TYR A 112 -15.87 27.64 -18.02
CA TYR A 112 -15.11 28.84 -18.36
C TYR A 112 -13.89 28.50 -19.23
N GLY A 113 -13.65 29.33 -20.25
CA GLY A 113 -12.58 29.14 -21.24
C GLY A 113 -12.77 27.98 -22.22
N SER A 114 -13.77 27.11 -22.04
CA SER A 114 -13.94 25.90 -22.86
C SER A 114 -14.71 26.12 -24.15
N PHE A 115 -15.53 27.18 -24.22
CA PHE A 115 -16.49 27.46 -25.29
C PHE A 115 -17.53 26.34 -25.52
N LEU A 116 -17.71 25.44 -24.56
CA LEU A 116 -18.74 24.40 -24.60
C LEU A 116 -20.10 24.98 -24.18
N PRO A 117 -21.21 24.47 -24.72
CA PRO A 117 -22.54 24.87 -24.28
C PRO A 117 -22.77 24.44 -22.83
N VAL A 118 -23.38 25.31 -22.04
CA VAL A 118 -23.79 24.99 -20.67
C VAL A 118 -24.96 23.99 -20.73
N PRO A 119 -24.85 22.79 -20.14
CA PRO A 119 -25.92 21.81 -20.16
C PRO A 119 -27.08 22.25 -19.28
N ASP A 120 -28.28 21.77 -19.60
CA ASP A 120 -29.44 21.98 -18.75
C ASP A 120 -29.26 21.29 -17.40
N LYS A 121 -29.57 21.98 -16.29
CA LYS A 121 -29.45 21.44 -14.92
C LYS A 121 -30.19 20.11 -14.70
N HIS A 122 -31.23 19.82 -15.47
CA HIS A 122 -32.04 18.61 -15.36
C HIS A 122 -31.30 17.35 -15.78
N VAL A 123 -30.19 17.45 -16.53
CA VAL A 123 -29.35 16.28 -16.86
C VAL A 123 -28.60 15.72 -15.64
N PHE A 124 -28.53 16.47 -14.55
CA PHE A 124 -27.85 16.07 -13.31
C PHE A 124 -28.86 15.81 -12.18
N PRO A 125 -29.52 14.64 -12.09
CA PRO A 125 -30.42 14.35 -10.99
C PRO A 125 -29.66 14.29 -9.64
N HIS A 126 -30.34 14.67 -8.56
CA HIS A 126 -29.81 14.48 -7.21
C HIS A 126 -29.52 12.99 -6.97
N ALA A 127 -28.41 12.72 -6.29
CA ALA A 127 -28.14 11.40 -5.74
C ALA A 127 -29.08 11.10 -4.56
N ASP A 128 -29.26 9.82 -4.25
CA ASP A 128 -29.96 9.42 -3.02
C ASP A 128 -29.17 9.96 -1.80
N PRO A 129 -29.80 10.70 -0.86
CA PRO A 129 -29.16 11.14 0.37
C PRO A 129 -28.41 10.04 1.13
N SER A 130 -28.86 8.79 1.02
CA SER A 130 -28.23 7.64 1.66
C SER A 130 -26.81 7.35 1.15
N GLU A 131 -26.44 7.81 -0.06
CA GLU A 131 -25.10 7.64 -0.64
C GLU A 131 -24.05 8.54 0.01
N TYR A 132 -24.47 9.61 0.70
CA TYR A 132 -23.60 10.52 1.44
C TYR A 132 -23.37 10.10 2.90
N ALA A 133 -23.98 8.98 3.33
CA ALA A 133 -23.78 8.46 4.68
C ALA A 133 -22.27 8.22 4.95
N PRO A 134 -21.73 8.65 6.11
CA PRO A 134 -20.30 8.55 6.41
C PRO A 134 -19.74 7.12 6.25
N GLU A 135 -20.50 6.11 6.63
CA GLU A 135 -20.14 4.69 6.53
C GLU A 135 -20.09 4.17 5.09
N LYS A 136 -20.81 4.80 4.15
CA LYS A 136 -20.76 4.44 2.72
C LYS A 136 -19.61 5.13 1.98
N GLN A 137 -18.90 6.06 2.64
CA GLN A 137 -17.79 6.74 1.99
C GLN A 137 -16.57 5.81 1.84
N PRO A 138 -15.78 5.97 0.77
CA PRO A 138 -14.55 5.21 0.64
C PRO A 138 -13.58 5.49 1.79
N GLY A 139 -13.02 4.44 2.40
CA GLY A 139 -12.09 4.59 3.52
C GLY A 139 -12.74 4.99 4.85
N ALA A 140 -14.06 4.87 4.98
CA ALA A 140 -14.79 5.23 6.20
C ALA A 140 -14.24 4.51 7.44
N ILE A 141 -14.26 5.20 8.58
CA ILE A 141 -13.85 4.65 9.88
C ILE A 141 -15.05 4.70 10.81
N ILE A 142 -15.38 3.55 11.42
CA ILE A 142 -16.42 3.45 12.44
C ILE A 142 -15.73 3.23 13.80
N PRO A 143 -15.78 4.23 14.70
CA PRO A 143 -15.23 4.09 16.03
C PRO A 143 -16.08 3.13 16.88
N VAL A 144 -15.45 2.50 17.87
CA VAL A 144 -16.22 1.82 18.93
C VAL A 144 -17.09 2.84 19.66
N LYS A 145 -18.39 2.55 19.77
CA LYS A 145 -19.42 3.43 20.36
C LYS A 145 -19.07 3.88 21.78
N ASN A 146 -19.31 5.15 22.08
CA ASN A 146 -19.07 5.78 23.40
C ASN A 146 -17.63 5.55 23.94
N GLY A 147 -16.66 5.36 23.05
CA GLY A 147 -15.29 5.11 23.42
C GLY A 147 -14.59 6.38 23.92
N LYS A 148 -14.03 6.32 25.12
CA LYS A 148 -13.02 7.27 25.60
C LYS A 148 -11.69 6.56 25.76
N ILE A 149 -10.61 7.23 25.35
CA ILE A 149 -9.26 6.72 25.49
C ILE A 149 -8.59 7.47 26.63
N VAL A 150 -8.18 6.75 27.66
CA VAL A 150 -7.43 7.30 28.80
C VAL A 150 -5.96 7.39 28.39
N LEU A 151 -5.38 8.59 28.48
CA LEU A 151 -3.97 8.81 28.16
C LEU A 151 -3.10 8.72 29.42
N ASN A 152 -1.84 8.30 29.26
CA ASN A 152 -0.82 8.27 30.29
C ASN A 152 -1.31 7.57 31.57
N LYS A 153 -1.97 6.43 31.39
CA LYS A 153 -2.59 5.68 32.48
C LYS A 153 -1.54 5.35 33.55
N ASP A 154 -1.96 5.35 34.82
CA ASP A 154 -1.15 4.93 35.98
C ASP A 154 0.09 5.82 36.31
N ARG A 155 0.30 6.92 35.59
CA ARG A 155 1.37 7.90 35.89
C ARG A 155 0.98 8.94 36.94
N LYS A 156 1.98 9.39 37.72
CA LYS A 156 1.81 10.46 38.71
C LYS A 156 1.43 11.78 38.03
N ARG A 157 0.50 12.52 38.63
CA ARG A 157 -0.01 13.79 38.12
C ARG A 157 0.15 14.90 39.15
N ILE A 158 0.42 16.08 38.65
CA ILE A 158 0.40 17.32 39.42
C ILE A 158 -0.34 18.39 38.63
N GLN A 159 -0.80 19.41 39.32
CA GLN A 159 -1.38 20.59 38.72
C GLN A 159 -0.59 21.81 39.19
N LEU A 160 -0.26 22.70 38.26
CA LEU A 160 0.50 23.93 38.52
C LEU A 160 -0.19 25.13 37.87
N LYS A 161 -0.17 26.28 38.55
CA LYS A 161 -0.54 27.55 37.97
C LYS A 161 0.68 28.16 37.30
N VAL A 162 0.54 28.53 36.04
CA VAL A 162 1.62 29.05 35.20
C VAL A 162 1.26 30.43 34.71
N VAL A 163 2.13 31.40 34.98
CA VAL A 163 1.96 32.81 34.60
C VAL A 163 3.00 33.18 33.55
N SER A 164 2.55 33.70 32.41
CA SER A 164 3.43 34.29 31.41
C SER A 164 3.83 35.70 31.82
N LYS A 165 5.12 35.90 32.08
CA LYS A 165 5.77 37.21 32.29
C LYS A 165 6.43 37.74 31.02
N GLY A 166 6.28 37.02 29.90
CA GLY A 166 6.83 37.40 28.62
C GLY A 166 6.01 38.45 27.90
N ASP A 167 6.65 39.13 26.96
CA ASP A 167 6.07 40.11 26.03
C ASP A 167 5.64 39.48 24.69
N ARG A 168 5.88 38.17 24.51
CA ARG A 168 5.57 37.38 23.32
C ARG A 168 4.86 36.09 23.72
N PRO A 169 4.07 35.50 22.81
CA PRO A 169 3.42 34.22 23.06
C PRO A 169 4.42 33.09 23.27
N ILE A 170 4.12 32.21 24.22
CA ILE A 170 4.89 31.00 24.52
C ILE A 170 3.99 29.78 24.34
N GLN A 171 4.43 28.78 23.59
CA GLN A 171 3.65 27.56 23.35
C GLN A 171 4.49 26.33 23.70
N VAL A 172 3.94 25.47 24.56
CA VAL A 172 4.65 24.32 25.13
C VAL A 172 3.99 23.04 24.63
N GLY A 173 4.76 22.20 23.94
CA GLY A 173 4.31 20.92 23.40
C GLY A 173 4.15 19.83 24.47
N SER A 174 3.29 18.85 24.18
CA SER A 174 2.92 17.73 25.06
C SER A 174 4.09 17.04 25.75
N HIS A 175 5.18 16.78 25.01
CA HIS A 175 6.33 16.00 25.48
C HIS A 175 7.52 16.83 25.95
N TYR A 176 7.40 18.16 26.00
CA TYR A 176 8.48 19.01 26.47
C TYR A 176 8.65 18.87 27.99
N HIS A 177 9.90 18.69 28.45
CA HIS A 177 10.23 18.67 29.89
C HIS A 177 9.82 19.98 30.54
N PHE A 178 8.80 19.97 31.40
CA PHE A 178 8.12 21.21 31.79
C PHE A 178 9.03 22.15 32.60
N VAL A 179 9.94 21.59 33.39
CA VAL A 179 11.00 22.32 34.12
C VAL A 179 11.93 23.13 33.20
N GLU A 180 12.12 22.67 31.95
CA GLU A 180 12.99 23.30 30.95
C GLU A 180 12.31 24.43 30.18
N THR A 181 11.02 24.72 30.43
CA THR A 181 10.26 25.69 29.62
C THR A 181 10.79 27.12 29.75
N ASN A 182 10.42 27.98 28.79
CA ASN A 182 10.91 29.36 28.65
C ASN A 182 11.08 30.09 30.01
N PRO A 183 12.21 30.81 30.24
CA PRO A 183 12.47 31.51 31.49
C PRO A 183 11.36 32.45 31.97
N LEU A 184 10.58 33.01 31.04
CA LEU A 184 9.50 33.97 31.33
C LEU A 184 8.18 33.32 31.73
N LEU A 185 8.09 31.99 31.80
CA LEU A 185 7.00 31.29 32.47
C LEU A 185 7.33 31.15 33.96
N ASP A 186 6.48 31.70 34.81
CA ASP A 186 6.59 31.71 36.27
C ASP A 186 5.66 30.67 36.88
N PHE A 187 6.24 29.67 37.55
CA PHE A 187 5.57 28.55 38.21
C PHE A 187 6.55 27.80 39.13
N ASP A 188 6.06 26.77 39.83
CA ASP A 188 6.90 25.90 40.66
C ASP A 188 7.71 24.90 39.81
N ARG A 189 8.89 25.33 39.36
CA ARG A 189 9.84 24.50 38.58
C ARG A 189 10.39 23.31 39.35
N VAL A 190 10.52 23.38 40.66
CA VAL A 190 10.99 22.26 41.49
C VAL A 190 9.94 21.15 41.47
N ARG A 191 8.65 21.49 41.60
CA ARG A 191 7.55 20.53 41.47
C ARG A 191 7.39 19.99 40.05
N ALA A 192 7.72 20.77 39.02
CA ALA A 192 7.64 20.36 37.62
C ALA A 192 8.79 19.43 37.15
N LEU A 193 9.79 19.18 38.00
CA LEU A 193 10.93 18.32 37.69
C LEU A 193 10.47 16.89 37.36
N GLY A 194 10.77 16.42 36.14
CA GLY A 194 10.36 15.10 35.68
C GLY A 194 8.93 15.01 35.15
N TYR A 195 8.27 16.14 34.93
CA TYR A 195 6.91 16.20 34.42
C TYR A 195 6.85 16.84 33.02
N ARG A 196 5.81 16.47 32.27
CA ARG A 196 5.40 17.05 30.98
C ARG A 196 3.90 17.33 30.98
N LEU A 197 3.37 18.02 29.99
CA LEU A 197 1.92 18.29 29.91
C LEU A 197 1.11 16.98 29.77
N ASP A 198 0.03 16.85 30.54
CA ASP A 198 -0.93 15.73 30.41
C ASP A 198 -2.02 16.07 29.39
N ILE A 199 -1.62 16.07 28.11
CA ILE A 199 -2.46 16.38 26.95
C ILE A 199 -2.16 15.36 25.83
N ALA A 200 -2.99 15.31 24.80
CA ALA A 200 -2.78 14.42 23.65
C ALA A 200 -1.41 14.65 22.98
N ALA A 201 -0.73 13.56 22.61
CA ALA A 201 0.56 13.62 21.94
C ALA A 201 0.51 14.51 20.69
N GLY A 202 1.59 15.26 20.44
CA GLY A 202 1.64 16.21 19.33
C GLY A 202 0.92 17.55 19.54
N THR A 203 0.08 17.69 20.58
CA THR A 203 -0.58 18.98 20.90
C THR A 203 0.26 19.86 21.81
N SER A 204 -0.23 21.07 22.11
CA SER A 204 0.47 22.06 22.93
C SER A 204 -0.48 22.99 23.68
N VAL A 205 -0.01 23.56 24.79
CA VAL A 205 -0.68 24.66 25.50
C VAL A 205 0.01 25.98 25.15
N ARG A 206 -0.78 26.97 24.75
CA ARG A 206 -0.32 28.32 24.41
C ARG A 206 -0.58 29.30 25.56
N PHE A 207 0.35 30.21 25.80
CA PHE A 207 0.30 31.29 26.78
C PHE A 207 0.55 32.61 26.05
N GLU A 208 -0.45 33.49 26.02
CA GLU A 208 -0.25 34.86 25.53
C GLU A 208 0.50 35.72 26.58
N PRO A 209 1.04 36.89 26.21
CA PRO A 209 1.66 37.82 27.17
C PRO A 209 0.74 38.15 28.34
N GLY A 210 1.18 37.90 29.58
CA GLY A 210 0.39 38.13 30.79
C GLY A 210 -0.61 37.02 31.14
N ASP A 211 -0.79 36.01 30.29
CA ASP A 211 -1.73 34.91 30.56
C ASP A 211 -1.39 34.17 31.84
N THR A 212 -2.43 33.69 32.51
CA THR A 212 -2.33 32.76 33.63
C THR A 212 -3.19 31.54 33.34
N LYS A 213 -2.60 30.35 33.33
CA LYS A 213 -3.34 29.09 33.12
C LYS A 213 -2.93 28.06 34.15
N THR A 214 -3.90 27.27 34.60
CA THR A 214 -3.64 26.08 35.39
C THR A 214 -3.48 24.90 34.44
N VAL A 215 -2.37 24.18 34.53
CA VAL A 215 -2.05 23.04 33.66
C VAL A 215 -1.91 21.76 34.48
N ASN A 216 -2.40 20.66 33.91
CA ASN A 216 -2.14 19.32 34.42
C ASN A 216 -0.86 18.80 33.80
N LEU A 217 0.01 18.26 34.63
CA LEU A 217 1.26 17.64 34.23
C LEU A 217 1.27 16.18 34.65
N VAL A 218 1.93 15.34 33.86
CA VAL A 218 2.13 13.92 34.09
C VAL A 218 3.63 13.60 34.10
N GLN A 219 4.05 12.70 34.98
CA GLN A 219 5.45 12.29 35.07
C GLN A 219 5.89 11.63 33.76
N ILE A 220 7.14 11.86 33.33
CA ILE A 220 7.73 11.13 32.21
C ILE A 220 7.80 9.62 32.54
N GLY A 221 7.67 8.78 31.51
CA GLY A 221 7.77 7.33 31.61
C GLY A 221 9.20 6.83 31.42
N GLY A 222 9.34 5.53 31.13
CA GLY A 222 10.60 4.91 30.74
C GLY A 222 11.67 4.97 31.84
N ASN A 223 12.92 5.23 31.46
CA ASN A 223 14.06 5.35 32.41
C ASN A 223 14.02 6.63 33.25
N GLN A 224 13.08 7.54 32.97
CA GLN A 224 12.92 8.83 33.63
C GLN A 224 14.21 9.66 33.61
N ILE A 225 14.81 9.81 32.43
CA ILE A 225 16.02 10.59 32.20
C ILE A 225 15.67 11.84 31.39
N ILE A 226 15.97 13.01 31.93
CA ILE A 226 15.78 14.31 31.27
C ILE A 226 17.03 14.63 30.47
N ASN A 227 16.82 15.05 29.21
CA ASN A 227 17.85 15.58 28.32
C ASN A 227 17.27 16.74 27.47
N GLY A 228 18.15 17.56 26.90
CA GLY A 228 17.79 18.66 26.01
C GLY A 228 17.26 19.89 26.75
N GLY A 229 16.35 20.64 26.11
CA GLY A 229 15.75 21.83 26.69
C GLY A 229 16.75 22.97 26.90
N ASN A 230 16.77 23.56 28.10
CA ASN A 230 17.75 24.57 28.51
C ASN A 230 18.91 23.98 29.31
N GLY A 231 18.98 22.65 29.45
CA GLY A 231 20.02 21.95 30.21
C GLY A 231 20.00 22.25 31.71
N LEU A 232 18.83 22.62 32.27
CA LEU A 232 18.70 22.95 33.70
C LEU A 232 18.74 21.69 34.57
N ALA A 233 18.05 20.64 34.11
CA ALA A 233 17.71 19.45 34.87
C ALA A 233 18.11 18.16 34.15
N SER A 234 19.16 18.16 33.31
CA SER A 234 19.64 16.95 32.66
C SER A 234 20.10 15.90 33.68
N GLY A 235 19.60 14.67 33.56
CA GLY A 235 19.93 13.57 34.47
C GLY A 235 18.75 12.64 34.76
N SER A 236 19.01 11.60 35.56
CA SER A 236 17.98 10.64 35.99
C SER A 236 17.20 11.15 37.20
N LEU A 237 15.88 11.00 37.19
CA LEU A 237 15.03 11.28 38.36
C LEU A 237 15.33 10.37 39.56
N HIS A 238 16.05 9.26 39.35
CA HIS A 238 16.49 8.35 40.41
C HIS A 238 17.79 8.80 41.08
N ASP A 239 18.45 9.84 40.58
CA ASP A 239 19.64 10.45 41.16
C ASP A 239 19.28 11.76 41.84
N ALA A 240 19.38 11.82 43.17
CA ALA A 240 19.04 13.01 43.95
C ALA A 240 19.83 14.27 43.53
N ARG A 241 21.01 14.09 42.90
CA ARG A 241 21.85 15.19 42.39
C ARG A 241 21.19 15.99 41.28
N ILE A 242 20.16 15.45 40.62
CA ILE A 242 19.41 16.19 39.59
C ILE A 242 18.70 17.43 40.16
N ALA A 243 18.29 17.40 41.43
CA ALA A 243 17.68 18.52 42.13
C ALA A 243 18.70 19.42 42.83
N GLU A 244 19.94 18.94 43.04
CA GLU A 244 21.01 19.72 43.69
C GLU A 244 21.38 20.94 42.84
N GLY A 245 21.34 22.11 43.48
CA GLY A 245 21.65 23.39 42.84
C GLY A 245 20.65 23.82 41.76
N LEU A 246 19.50 23.16 41.60
CA LEU A 246 18.50 23.52 40.57
C LEU A 246 18.03 24.97 40.73
N VAL A 247 17.67 25.38 41.95
CA VAL A 247 17.22 26.77 42.23
C VAL A 247 18.33 27.79 41.92
N GLU A 248 19.58 27.47 42.21
CA GLU A 248 20.73 28.33 41.88
C GLU A 248 20.91 28.45 40.37
N LYS A 249 20.78 27.35 39.62
CA LYS A 249 20.80 27.35 38.15
C LYS A 249 19.65 28.17 37.58
N LEU A 250 18.43 28.04 38.13
CA LEU A 250 17.26 28.82 37.72
C LEU A 250 17.50 30.32 37.92
N GLN A 251 17.97 30.73 39.10
CA GLN A 251 18.30 32.12 39.39
C GLN A 251 19.40 32.66 38.47
N LYS A 252 20.50 31.91 38.31
CA LYS A 252 21.62 32.29 37.43
C LYS A 252 21.19 32.39 35.96
N GLY A 253 20.28 31.52 35.52
CA GLY A 253 19.72 31.50 34.17
C GLY A 253 18.57 32.48 33.95
N GLY A 254 18.12 33.21 34.98
CA GLY A 254 16.99 34.14 34.89
C GLY A 254 15.63 33.47 34.69
N PHE A 255 15.48 32.21 35.10
CA PHE A 255 14.21 31.48 35.04
C PHE A 255 13.31 31.87 36.20
N HIS A 256 12.11 32.35 35.88
CA HIS A 256 11.10 32.63 36.89
C HIS A 256 10.67 31.35 37.60
N HIS A 257 10.61 31.44 38.92
CA HIS A 257 10.23 30.37 39.81
C HIS A 257 9.51 30.94 41.02
N THR A 258 8.27 30.51 41.24
CA THR A 258 7.49 30.81 42.44
C THR A 258 7.07 29.49 43.07
N PRO A 259 7.56 29.15 44.28
CA PRO A 259 7.10 27.97 45.00
C PRO A 259 5.60 28.04 45.27
N GLU A 260 4.89 26.95 45.00
CA GLU A 260 3.49 26.82 45.39
C GLU A 260 3.39 25.98 46.67
N PRO A 261 2.51 26.33 47.63
CA PRO A 261 2.30 25.51 48.83
C PRO A 261 1.94 24.07 48.42
N ALA A 262 2.46 23.09 49.15
CA ALA A 262 2.00 21.71 49.03
C ALA A 262 0.55 21.65 49.50
N GLY A 263 -0.40 21.89 48.60
CA GLY A 263 -1.81 21.62 48.85
C GLY A 263 -2.04 20.12 49.00
N ASP A 264 -3.13 19.75 49.67
CA ASP A 264 -3.58 18.35 49.69
C ASP A 264 -3.59 17.80 48.27
N SER A 265 -3.14 16.55 48.10
CA SER A 265 -3.10 15.87 46.81
C SER A 265 -4.52 15.68 46.29
N ALA A 266 -5.09 16.72 45.70
CA ALA A 266 -6.40 16.67 45.08
C ALA A 266 -6.35 15.54 44.05
N HIS A 267 -7.36 14.67 44.07
CA HIS A 267 -7.50 13.65 43.05
C HIS A 267 -7.59 14.35 41.69
N LEU A 268 -6.58 14.17 40.85
CA LEU A 268 -6.56 14.68 39.49
C LEU A 268 -7.05 13.56 38.57
N ASP A 269 -8.17 13.80 37.91
CA ASP A 269 -8.70 12.87 36.91
C ASP A 269 -7.69 12.67 35.79
N MET A 270 -7.64 11.45 35.25
CA MET A 270 -6.79 11.13 34.10
C MET A 270 -7.30 11.86 32.86
N PHE A 271 -6.39 12.37 32.03
CA PHE A 271 -6.78 12.96 30.75
C PHE A 271 -7.41 11.90 29.83
N THR A 272 -8.60 12.19 29.32
CA THR A 272 -9.32 11.33 28.37
C THR A 272 -9.54 12.04 27.06
N LEU A 273 -9.40 11.32 25.95
CA LEU A 273 -9.73 11.79 24.61
C LEU A 273 -10.94 11.03 24.06
N GLU A 274 -11.88 11.75 23.44
CA GLU A 274 -12.96 11.10 22.68
C GLU A 274 -12.34 10.32 21.52
N ARG A 275 -12.88 9.13 21.23
CA ARG A 275 -12.25 8.18 20.30
C ARG A 275 -12.16 8.71 18.87
N GLU A 276 -13.15 9.49 18.42
CA GLU A 276 -13.14 10.16 17.12
C GLU A 276 -12.00 11.18 17.01
N ALA A 277 -11.75 11.93 18.09
CA ALA A 277 -10.63 12.86 18.15
C ALA A 277 -9.29 12.12 18.10
N TYR A 278 -9.16 10.99 18.79
CA TYR A 278 -7.98 10.12 18.69
C TYR A 278 -7.74 9.66 17.25
N ILE A 279 -8.78 9.13 16.58
CA ILE A 279 -8.69 8.66 15.20
C ILE A 279 -8.25 9.79 14.26
N SER A 280 -8.80 10.99 14.45
CA SER A 280 -8.44 12.17 13.66
C SER A 280 -6.98 12.62 13.84
N MET A 281 -6.31 12.20 14.91
CA MET A 281 -4.93 12.58 15.21
C MET A 281 -3.95 11.47 14.84
N PHE A 282 -4.23 10.23 15.26
CA PHE A 282 -3.28 9.12 15.21
C PHE A 282 -3.76 7.96 14.33
N GLY A 283 -4.95 8.06 13.73
CA GLY A 283 -5.61 6.95 13.03
C GLY A 283 -6.31 5.97 13.97
N PRO A 284 -6.98 4.95 13.42
CA PRO A 284 -7.78 3.98 14.17
C PRO A 284 -6.95 3.15 15.15
N THR A 285 -7.61 2.64 16.20
CA THR A 285 -7.02 1.79 17.24
C THR A 285 -7.93 0.59 17.54
N THR A 286 -7.48 -0.31 18.43
CA THR A 286 -8.08 -1.63 18.71
C THR A 286 -9.60 -1.62 18.80
N GLY A 287 -10.28 -2.30 17.88
CA GLY A 287 -11.73 -2.45 17.80
C GLY A 287 -12.43 -1.50 16.82
N ASP A 288 -11.75 -0.46 16.32
CA ASP A 288 -12.30 0.39 15.26
C ASP A 288 -12.41 -0.39 13.94
N LEU A 289 -13.42 -0.05 13.14
CA LEU A 289 -13.59 -0.59 11.80
C LEU A 289 -13.12 0.40 10.75
N VAL A 290 -12.48 -0.09 9.70
CA VAL A 290 -12.03 0.71 8.55
C VAL A 290 -12.51 0.04 7.26
N ARG A 291 -13.15 0.80 6.38
CA ARG A 291 -13.56 0.34 5.05
C ARG A 291 -12.37 0.37 4.09
N LEU A 292 -12.20 -0.67 3.28
CA LEU A 292 -11.12 -0.75 2.31
C LEU A 292 -11.52 -0.11 0.98
N GLY A 293 -11.04 1.11 0.70
CA GLY A 293 -11.41 1.86 -0.48
C GLY A 293 -12.93 2.03 -0.59
N ALA A 294 -13.48 1.89 -1.78
CA ALA A 294 -14.92 1.89 -2.03
C ALA A 294 -15.56 0.50 -1.97
N THR A 295 -14.85 -0.52 -1.49
CA THR A 295 -15.37 -1.89 -1.38
C THR A 295 -16.26 -2.04 -0.14
N ASP A 296 -17.06 -3.09 -0.10
CA ASP A 296 -17.80 -3.47 1.12
C ASP A 296 -16.99 -4.29 2.13
N LEU A 297 -15.66 -4.34 1.99
CA LEU A 297 -14.77 -4.99 2.95
C LEU A 297 -14.46 -4.03 4.11
N TRP A 298 -14.66 -4.52 5.33
CA TRP A 298 -14.41 -3.82 6.58
C TRP A 298 -13.38 -4.57 7.39
N ILE A 299 -12.30 -3.91 7.79
CA ILE A 299 -11.31 -4.48 8.68
C ILE A 299 -11.49 -3.93 10.09
N LYS A 300 -11.28 -4.77 11.09
CA LYS A 300 -11.24 -4.39 12.52
C LYS A 300 -9.81 -4.40 13.01
N VAL A 301 -9.39 -3.33 13.68
CA VAL A 301 -8.06 -3.28 14.31
C VAL A 301 -7.99 -4.30 15.45
N GLU A 302 -7.12 -5.29 15.33
CA GLU A 302 -7.05 -6.45 16.24
C GLU A 302 -6.27 -6.15 17.52
N LYS A 303 -5.24 -5.31 17.40
CA LYS A 303 -4.38 -4.86 18.50
C LYS A 303 -3.73 -3.52 18.14
N ASP A 304 -3.26 -2.81 19.15
CA ASP A 304 -2.47 -1.60 19.04
C ASP A 304 -1.27 -1.72 19.99
N TYR A 305 -0.06 -1.46 19.48
CA TYR A 305 1.18 -1.51 20.25
C TYR A 305 1.46 -0.21 21.02
N THR A 306 0.72 0.85 20.74
CA THR A 306 0.95 2.15 21.37
C THR A 306 0.72 2.12 22.89
N GLN A 307 1.33 3.09 23.57
CA GLN A 307 0.94 3.48 24.92
C GLN A 307 0.21 4.81 24.79
N TYR A 308 -1.10 4.82 25.06
CA TYR A 308 -1.93 5.99 24.78
C TYR A 308 -1.41 7.25 25.49
N GLY A 309 -1.10 8.29 24.74
CA GLY A 309 -0.47 9.53 25.22
C GLY A 309 1.04 9.65 24.94
N ASP A 310 1.70 8.57 24.52
CA ASP A 310 3.10 8.52 24.06
C ASP A 310 3.21 8.17 22.56
N GLU A 311 2.20 8.53 21.77
CA GLU A 311 2.23 8.34 20.31
C GLU A 311 3.41 9.12 19.68
N CYS A 312 4.09 8.46 18.75
CA CYS A 312 5.17 9.05 17.96
C CYS A 312 4.58 9.96 16.90
N THR A 313 4.75 11.28 17.02
CA THR A 313 4.26 12.27 16.06
C THR A 313 5.35 13.28 15.73
N PHE A 314 5.56 13.52 14.45
CA PHE A 314 6.58 14.44 13.94
C PHE A 314 5.99 15.78 13.49
N GLY A 315 6.70 16.87 13.80
CA GLY A 315 6.33 18.23 13.40
C GLY A 315 6.65 19.30 14.45
N GLY A 316 6.39 20.57 14.09
CA GLY A 316 6.62 21.72 14.97
C GLY A 316 5.87 21.58 16.30
N GLY A 317 6.61 21.46 17.40
CA GLY A 317 6.04 21.33 18.75
C GLY A 317 5.50 19.94 19.12
N LYS A 318 5.70 18.91 18.29
CA LYS A 318 5.16 17.56 18.52
C LYS A 318 6.07 16.67 19.41
N SER A 319 5.84 15.35 19.43
CA SER A 319 6.51 14.42 20.35
C SER A 319 7.92 14.03 19.92
N ILE A 320 8.20 13.77 18.64
CA ILE A 320 9.54 13.41 18.15
C ILE A 320 10.43 14.65 18.04
N ARG A 321 11.09 14.99 19.14
CA ARG A 321 12.08 16.08 19.27
C ARG A 321 13.14 15.70 20.30
N ASP A 322 14.30 16.33 20.23
CA ASP A 322 15.46 16.05 21.10
C ASP A 322 15.08 16.00 22.60
N GLY A 323 15.50 14.93 23.27
CA GLY A 323 15.26 14.66 24.68
C GLY A 323 13.82 14.24 25.02
N MET A 324 12.91 14.28 24.04
CA MET A 324 11.49 13.98 24.17
C MET A 324 11.23 12.60 23.53
N GLY A 325 10.42 12.49 22.48
CA GLY A 325 10.26 11.24 21.71
C GLY A 325 11.48 10.86 20.87
N GLN A 326 12.44 11.77 20.68
CA GLN A 326 13.75 11.47 20.10
C GLN A 326 14.78 11.38 21.23
N ALA A 327 15.46 10.23 21.34
CA ALA A 327 16.50 9.98 22.32
C ALA A 327 17.76 10.81 22.03
N SER A 328 18.30 11.47 23.07
CA SER A 328 19.51 12.27 22.97
C SER A 328 20.77 11.44 23.25
N GLY A 329 21.87 11.79 22.60
CA GLY A 329 23.19 11.20 22.88
C GLY A 329 23.35 9.74 22.46
N ARG A 330 22.41 9.20 21.67
CA ARG A 330 22.49 7.86 21.08
C ARG A 330 23.23 7.92 19.76
N SER A 331 24.02 6.89 19.48
CA SER A 331 24.77 6.79 18.24
C SER A 331 23.91 6.24 17.10
N ASP A 332 24.40 6.37 15.88
CA ASP A 332 23.74 5.83 14.68
C ASP A 332 23.43 4.33 14.80
N ILE A 333 24.36 3.54 15.36
CA ILE A 333 24.20 2.09 15.51
C ILE A 333 23.09 1.71 16.49
N ASP A 334 22.73 2.61 17.41
CA ASP A 334 21.71 2.36 18.45
C ASP A 334 20.31 2.84 18.04
N CYS A 335 20.18 3.57 16.92
CA CYS A 335 18.92 4.20 16.49
C CYS A 335 18.39 3.58 15.19
N LEU A 336 17.11 3.77 14.91
CA LEU A 336 16.53 3.44 13.61
C LEU A 336 17.08 4.37 12.51
N ASP A 337 17.17 3.90 11.27
CA ASP A 337 17.42 4.77 10.12
C ASP A 337 16.13 5.50 9.72
N LEU A 338 15.01 4.78 9.80
CA LEU A 338 13.68 5.28 9.46
C LEU A 338 12.64 4.66 10.42
N VAL A 339 11.67 5.46 10.83
CA VAL A 339 10.46 5.00 11.52
C VAL A 339 9.21 5.39 10.73
N LEU A 340 8.33 4.42 10.44
CA LEU A 340 6.96 4.70 10.04
C LEU A 340 6.11 4.75 11.30
N THR A 341 5.51 5.90 11.58
CA THR A 341 4.78 6.12 12.83
C THR A 341 3.30 5.85 12.68
N ASN A 342 2.67 5.21 13.68
CA ASN A 342 1.23 4.98 13.75
C ASN A 342 0.62 4.29 12.52
N ALA A 343 1.28 3.29 11.94
CA ALA A 343 0.80 2.56 10.77
C ALA A 343 -0.35 1.60 11.11
N LEU A 344 -1.47 1.66 10.38
CA LEU A 344 -2.43 0.56 10.36
C LEU A 344 -1.91 -0.53 9.42
N ILE A 345 -1.26 -1.55 9.99
CA ILE A 345 -0.70 -2.67 9.24
C ILE A 345 -1.82 -3.61 8.82
N VAL A 346 -1.87 -3.91 7.52
CA VAL A 346 -2.71 -4.97 6.94
C VAL A 346 -1.77 -5.97 6.28
N ASP A 347 -1.63 -7.13 6.89
CA ASP A 347 -0.75 -8.21 6.46
C ASP A 347 -1.42 -9.56 6.75
N TYR A 348 -0.94 -10.65 6.14
CA TYR A 348 -1.49 -11.98 6.43
C TYR A 348 -1.33 -12.36 7.92
N THR A 349 -0.28 -11.87 8.57
CA THR A 349 -0.02 -12.11 10.00
C THR A 349 -1.02 -11.43 10.93
N GLY A 350 -1.72 -10.39 10.47
CA GLY A 350 -2.56 -9.58 11.35
C GLY A 350 -3.04 -8.26 10.74
N ILE A 351 -4.09 -7.71 11.35
CA ILE A 351 -4.53 -6.33 11.08
C ILE A 351 -4.40 -5.53 12.37
N TYR A 352 -3.36 -4.71 12.48
CA TYR A 352 -3.01 -4.10 13.76
C TYR A 352 -2.30 -2.77 13.61
N LYS A 353 -2.26 -2.01 14.70
CA LYS A 353 -1.65 -0.68 14.75
C LYS A 353 -0.28 -0.74 15.42
N ALA A 354 0.75 -0.22 14.77
CA ALA A 354 2.11 -0.17 15.30
C ALA A 354 2.96 0.90 14.61
N ASP A 355 4.09 1.26 15.23
CA ASP A 355 5.22 1.84 14.52
C ASP A 355 6.02 0.72 13.81
N ILE A 356 6.69 1.05 12.71
CA ILE A 356 7.59 0.14 11.98
C ILE A 356 8.98 0.76 11.95
N GLY A 357 9.96 0.07 12.52
CA GLY A 357 11.36 0.49 12.55
C GLY A 357 12.17 -0.17 11.44
N VAL A 358 12.92 0.63 10.68
CA VAL A 358 13.77 0.18 9.58
C VAL A 358 15.23 0.54 9.87
N LYS A 359 16.13 -0.40 9.58
CA LYS A 359 17.57 -0.21 9.65
C LYS A 359 18.30 -1.01 8.57
N ASN A 360 19.24 -0.37 7.87
CA ASN A 360 19.94 -0.91 6.71
C ASN A 360 18.99 -1.51 5.65
N GLY A 361 17.84 -0.86 5.47
CA GLY A 361 16.77 -1.29 4.57
C GLY A 361 15.98 -2.52 5.04
N ILE A 362 16.21 -3.05 6.24
CA ILE A 362 15.52 -4.21 6.82
C ILE A 362 14.54 -3.74 7.90
N ILE A 363 13.38 -4.40 8.01
CA ILE A 363 12.44 -4.22 9.11
C ILE A 363 13.08 -4.81 10.38
N VAL A 364 13.44 -3.98 11.35
CA VAL A 364 14.12 -4.42 12.59
C VAL A 364 13.22 -4.42 13.82
N GLY A 365 12.06 -3.74 13.75
CA GLY A 365 11.09 -3.74 14.83
C GLY A 365 9.68 -3.38 14.34
N ILE A 366 8.68 -4.00 14.96
CA ILE A 366 7.26 -3.68 14.75
C ILE A 366 6.64 -3.61 16.14
N GLY A 367 6.23 -2.41 16.55
CA GLY A 367 5.82 -2.21 17.94
C GLY A 367 5.66 -0.74 18.29
N LYS A 368 6.24 -0.34 19.42
CA LYS A 368 6.24 1.05 19.89
C LYS A 368 7.65 1.61 19.79
N ALA A 369 7.82 2.62 18.93
CA ALA A 369 9.07 3.35 18.77
C ALA A 369 9.15 4.53 19.75
N GLY A 370 10.29 5.22 19.77
CA GLY A 370 10.44 6.51 20.43
C GLY A 370 11.68 6.55 21.32
N ASN A 371 11.57 7.19 22.48
CA ASN A 371 12.68 7.36 23.39
C ASN A 371 12.44 6.60 24.71
N PRO A 372 13.22 5.54 24.99
CA PRO A 372 13.06 4.75 26.21
C PRO A 372 13.36 5.55 27.49
N ASP A 373 13.98 6.73 27.38
CA ASP A 373 14.31 7.56 28.53
C ASP A 373 13.09 8.30 29.11
N VAL A 374 12.04 8.49 28.31
CA VAL A 374 10.86 9.28 28.71
C VAL A 374 9.51 8.65 28.35
N MET A 375 9.52 7.55 27.59
CA MET A 375 8.32 6.82 27.16
C MET A 375 8.37 5.37 27.64
N GLU A 376 7.23 4.83 28.05
CA GLU A 376 7.11 3.41 28.43
C GLU A 376 6.94 2.51 27.20
N GLY A 377 7.40 1.27 27.31
CA GLY A 377 7.16 0.23 26.31
C GLY A 377 7.91 0.40 24.99
N VAL A 378 8.88 1.33 24.89
CA VAL A 378 9.72 1.48 23.70
C VAL A 378 10.54 0.20 23.51
N ASP A 379 10.40 -0.43 22.35
CA ASP A 379 11.21 -1.60 22.01
C ASP A 379 12.69 -1.18 21.91
N PRO A 380 13.64 -1.91 22.54
CA PRO A 380 15.07 -1.58 22.47
C PRO A 380 15.64 -1.45 21.05
N ASN A 381 15.03 -2.11 20.06
CA ASN A 381 15.43 -2.02 18.66
C ASN A 381 14.69 -0.90 17.89
N MET A 382 13.82 -0.13 18.55
CA MET A 382 12.99 0.91 17.94
C MET A 382 13.24 2.30 18.52
N VAL A 383 14.48 2.56 18.94
CA VAL A 383 14.89 3.87 19.44
C VAL A 383 14.95 4.86 18.29
N VAL A 384 14.25 5.98 18.45
CA VAL A 384 14.31 7.13 17.53
C VAL A 384 15.38 8.08 18.03
N GLY A 385 16.41 8.34 17.24
CA GLY A 385 17.52 9.23 17.58
C GLY A 385 17.68 10.38 16.58
N SER A 386 18.79 11.12 16.68
CA SER A 386 19.07 12.25 15.77
C SER A 386 19.27 11.84 14.31
N ASN A 387 19.55 10.57 14.05
CA ASN A 387 19.84 10.03 12.72
C ASN A 387 18.66 9.23 12.15
N THR A 388 17.50 9.27 12.80
CA THR A 388 16.29 8.58 12.38
C THR A 388 15.41 9.51 11.55
N ASP A 389 15.11 9.14 10.30
CA ASP A 389 14.09 9.79 9.50
C ASP A 389 12.68 9.32 9.87
N VAL A 390 11.65 10.07 9.52
CA VAL A 390 10.26 9.79 9.90
C VAL A 390 9.34 9.80 8.69
N ILE A 391 8.58 8.72 8.53
CA ILE A 391 7.39 8.70 7.68
C ILE A 391 6.15 8.70 8.60
N ALA A 392 5.31 9.71 8.43
CA ALA A 392 4.01 9.78 9.09
C ALA A 392 3.06 8.80 8.40
N ALA A 393 2.71 7.71 9.08
CA ALA A 393 1.72 6.73 8.62
C ALA A 393 0.44 6.80 9.45
N GLU A 394 0.29 7.81 10.33
CA GLU A 394 -1.00 8.07 10.97
C GLU A 394 -2.11 8.21 9.93
N LYS A 395 -3.17 7.43 10.09
CA LYS A 395 -4.35 7.34 9.20
C LYS A 395 -4.12 6.61 7.88
N ASP A 396 -2.90 6.20 7.57
CA ASP A 396 -2.63 5.36 6.41
C ASP A 396 -2.65 3.87 6.79
N ILE A 397 -3.08 3.06 5.81
CA ILE A 397 -2.87 1.61 5.83
C ILE A 397 -1.48 1.33 5.26
N VAL A 398 -0.73 0.45 5.91
CA VAL A 398 0.57 -0.03 5.41
C VAL A 398 0.46 -1.52 5.09
N THR A 399 0.81 -1.88 3.86
CA THR A 399 0.93 -3.28 3.42
C THR A 399 2.37 -3.58 3.03
N TYR A 400 2.72 -4.86 2.97
CA TYR A 400 3.91 -5.23 2.19
C TYR A 400 3.67 -4.93 0.70
N GLY A 401 4.74 -4.67 -0.04
CA GLY A 401 4.66 -4.47 -1.48
C GLY A 401 4.25 -5.74 -2.22
N GLY A 402 3.41 -5.59 -3.26
CA GLY A 402 2.91 -6.72 -4.01
C GLY A 402 4.02 -7.49 -4.74
N PHE A 403 3.82 -8.79 -4.90
CA PHE A 403 4.64 -9.69 -5.69
C PHE A 403 3.80 -10.24 -6.85
N ASP A 404 4.10 -9.77 -8.05
CA ASP A 404 3.59 -10.37 -9.28
C ASP A 404 4.54 -11.47 -9.76
N SER A 405 4.09 -12.73 -9.67
CA SER A 405 4.90 -13.88 -10.03
C SER A 405 4.63 -14.41 -11.43
N HIS A 406 3.89 -13.71 -12.30
CA HIS A 406 3.63 -14.13 -13.69
C HIS A 406 3.82 -12.97 -14.66
N ILE A 407 5.07 -12.52 -14.82
CA ILE A 407 5.44 -11.39 -15.69
C ILE A 407 6.02 -11.87 -17.02
N HIS A 408 5.47 -11.36 -18.11
CA HIS A 408 6.12 -11.42 -19.42
C HIS A 408 6.94 -10.14 -19.61
N PHE A 409 8.27 -10.28 -19.65
CA PHE A 409 9.20 -9.15 -19.88
C PHE A 409 9.16 -8.68 -21.33
N ILE A 410 8.03 -8.12 -21.75
CA ILE A 410 7.74 -7.63 -23.09
C ILE A 410 8.27 -6.20 -23.25
N CYS A 411 8.09 -5.35 -22.25
CA CYS A 411 8.61 -3.99 -22.28
C CYS A 411 8.99 -3.45 -20.89
N PRO A 412 9.97 -2.54 -20.79
CA PRO A 412 10.40 -1.96 -19.51
C PRO A 412 9.34 -1.05 -18.86
N GLN A 413 8.35 -0.56 -19.62
CA GLN A 413 7.28 0.31 -19.12
C GLN A 413 6.36 -0.38 -18.10
N GLN A 414 6.34 -1.71 -18.06
CA GLN A 414 5.62 -2.46 -17.03
C GLN A 414 6.14 -2.17 -15.61
N ALA A 415 7.43 -1.82 -15.46
CA ALA A 415 8.03 -1.55 -14.15
C ALA A 415 7.43 -0.33 -13.45
N PRO A 416 7.35 0.87 -14.08
CA PRO A 416 6.67 2.01 -13.46
C PRO A 416 5.17 1.77 -13.24
N GLU A 417 4.47 1.02 -14.11
CA GLU A 417 3.07 0.64 -13.88
C GLU A 417 2.90 -0.24 -12.63
N SER A 418 3.76 -1.25 -12.48
CA SER A 418 3.78 -2.14 -11.31
C SER A 418 4.03 -1.34 -10.02
N LEU A 419 5.03 -0.46 -10.02
CA LEU A 419 5.33 0.41 -8.87
C LEU A 419 4.17 1.37 -8.57
N ALA A 420 3.57 1.98 -9.60
CA ALA A 420 2.41 2.86 -9.43
C ALA A 420 1.20 2.14 -8.82
N ALA A 421 1.12 0.82 -9.00
CA ALA A 421 0.10 -0.04 -8.40
C ALA A 421 0.50 -0.64 -7.04
N GLY A 422 1.70 -0.39 -6.52
CA GLY A 422 2.17 -0.92 -5.24
C GLY A 422 2.86 -2.29 -5.30
N VAL A 423 3.24 -2.78 -6.48
CA VAL A 423 4.06 -3.99 -6.67
C VAL A 423 5.53 -3.64 -6.51
N THR A 424 6.27 -4.42 -5.71
CA THR A 424 7.71 -4.22 -5.42
C THR A 424 8.59 -5.38 -5.88
N THR A 425 7.99 -6.52 -6.24
CA THR A 425 8.69 -7.72 -6.72
C THR A 425 7.99 -8.23 -7.98
N ILE A 426 8.78 -8.55 -9.01
CA ILE A 426 8.31 -9.15 -10.26
C ILE A 426 9.11 -10.41 -10.58
N LEU A 427 8.42 -11.47 -11.00
CA LEU A 427 9.05 -12.70 -11.48
C LEU A 427 8.39 -13.17 -12.78
N GLY A 428 9.24 -13.59 -13.73
CA GLY A 428 8.80 -14.21 -14.95
C GLY A 428 9.91 -14.23 -15.98
N GLY A 429 9.59 -14.16 -17.28
CA GLY A 429 10.58 -14.36 -18.34
C GLY A 429 10.24 -13.59 -19.60
N GLY A 430 11.24 -13.44 -20.47
CA GLY A 430 11.14 -12.71 -21.72
C GLY A 430 12.42 -11.97 -22.08
N THR A 431 12.45 -11.40 -23.28
CA THR A 431 13.61 -10.71 -23.87
C THR A 431 13.20 -9.46 -24.64
N GLY A 432 12.11 -8.80 -24.25
CA GLY A 432 11.42 -7.79 -25.06
C GLY A 432 10.32 -8.40 -25.94
N PRO A 433 9.78 -7.67 -26.93
CA PRO A 433 8.58 -8.06 -27.67
C PRO A 433 8.86 -9.09 -28.78
N SER A 434 9.56 -10.17 -28.46
CA SER A 434 9.72 -11.32 -29.35
C SER A 434 8.47 -12.21 -29.30
N THR A 435 8.18 -12.93 -30.39
CA THR A 435 7.03 -13.86 -30.43
C THR A 435 7.02 -14.81 -29.22
N GLY A 436 8.18 -15.34 -28.84
CA GLY A 436 8.31 -16.22 -27.66
C GLY A 436 8.01 -15.54 -26.33
N SER A 437 8.37 -14.26 -26.15
CA SER A 437 8.09 -13.53 -24.89
C SER A 437 6.66 -13.01 -24.83
N ASN A 438 6.09 -12.68 -26.00
CA ASN A 438 4.67 -12.29 -26.11
C ASN A 438 3.73 -13.45 -25.73
N ALA A 439 4.21 -14.70 -25.85
CA ALA A 439 3.44 -15.89 -25.54
C ALA A 439 3.86 -16.56 -24.22
N THR A 440 5.14 -16.49 -23.82
CA THR A 440 5.66 -17.32 -22.71
C THR A 440 6.60 -16.55 -21.78
N THR A 441 6.51 -16.78 -20.47
CA THR A 441 7.47 -16.29 -19.47
C THR A 441 8.80 -17.06 -19.50
N CYS A 442 9.49 -17.01 -20.63
CA CYS A 442 10.76 -17.71 -20.84
C CYS A 442 11.84 -16.73 -21.29
N THR A 443 12.97 -16.68 -20.57
CA THR A 443 14.21 -16.08 -21.05
C THR A 443 15.17 -17.21 -21.47
N PRO A 444 15.17 -17.64 -22.75
CA PRO A 444 15.97 -18.76 -23.20
C PRO A 444 17.45 -18.37 -23.41
N SER A 445 18.38 -19.32 -23.26
CA SER A 445 19.84 -19.16 -23.42
C SER A 445 20.57 -18.37 -22.33
N ALA A 446 21.78 -18.80 -21.99
CA ALA A 446 22.61 -18.15 -20.97
C ALA A 446 22.90 -16.67 -21.26
N TRP A 447 23.18 -16.32 -22.53
CA TRP A 447 23.49 -14.94 -22.90
C TRP A 447 22.31 -13.98 -22.70
N LEU A 448 21.09 -14.40 -23.06
CA LEU A 448 19.89 -13.59 -22.85
C LEU A 448 19.53 -13.47 -21.36
N ILE A 449 19.73 -14.54 -20.58
CA ILE A 449 19.53 -14.51 -19.12
C ILE A 449 20.45 -13.45 -18.50
N GLU A 450 21.74 -13.48 -18.82
CA GLU A 450 22.73 -12.50 -18.35
C GLU A 450 22.38 -11.08 -18.81
N SER A 451 21.95 -10.93 -20.06
CA SER A 451 21.54 -9.64 -20.63
C SER A 451 20.31 -9.06 -19.93
N MET A 452 19.33 -9.91 -19.57
CA MET A 452 18.13 -9.47 -18.85
C MET A 452 18.42 -9.14 -17.39
N LEU A 453 19.35 -9.85 -16.73
CA LEU A 453 19.84 -9.46 -15.41
C LEU A 453 20.47 -8.06 -15.45
N GLN A 454 21.27 -7.77 -16.48
CA GLN A 454 21.86 -6.44 -16.69
C GLN A 454 20.80 -5.38 -17.00
N ALA A 455 19.86 -5.68 -17.90
CA ALA A 455 18.80 -4.75 -18.29
C ALA A 455 17.88 -4.39 -17.11
N THR A 456 17.66 -5.32 -16.19
CA THR A 456 16.82 -5.13 -15.01
C THR A 456 17.58 -4.61 -13.79
N ASP A 457 18.90 -4.38 -13.88
CA ASP A 457 19.71 -3.81 -12.79
C ASP A 457 19.37 -2.34 -12.52
N VAL A 458 18.69 -1.66 -13.45
CA VAL A 458 18.29 -0.24 -13.34
C VAL A 458 16.86 -0.02 -12.81
N ILE A 459 16.01 -1.06 -12.79
CA ILE A 459 14.62 -0.92 -12.34
C ILE A 459 14.53 -1.08 -10.82
N PRO A 460 13.79 -0.24 -10.07
CA PRO A 460 13.76 -0.29 -8.61
C PRO A 460 12.72 -1.31 -8.09
N LEU A 461 12.84 -2.53 -8.58
CA LEU A 461 12.03 -3.69 -8.22
C LEU A 461 12.94 -4.85 -7.87
N ASN A 462 12.48 -5.75 -6.99
CA ASN A 462 13.09 -7.07 -6.91
C ASN A 462 12.70 -7.85 -8.16
N VAL A 463 13.64 -8.61 -8.74
CA VAL A 463 13.44 -9.27 -10.03
C VAL A 463 13.88 -10.73 -9.94
N GLY A 464 13.02 -11.64 -10.37
CA GLY A 464 13.37 -13.03 -10.66
C GLY A 464 13.16 -13.34 -12.14
N ILE A 465 14.09 -14.07 -12.75
CA ILE A 465 14.00 -14.49 -14.16
C ILE A 465 13.74 -15.99 -14.25
N THR A 466 12.80 -16.41 -15.10
CA THR A 466 12.49 -17.79 -15.42
C THR A 466 13.03 -18.19 -16.80
N GLY A 467 13.64 -19.37 -16.86
CA GLY A 467 14.10 -19.98 -18.11
C GLY A 467 13.00 -20.79 -18.79
N LYS A 468 13.31 -21.35 -19.96
CA LYS A 468 12.46 -22.31 -20.65
C LYS A 468 12.71 -23.71 -20.08
N GLY A 469 11.66 -24.33 -19.54
CA GLY A 469 11.67 -25.69 -19.00
C GLY A 469 11.37 -26.79 -20.03
N ASN A 470 11.01 -26.41 -21.26
CA ASN A 470 10.61 -27.35 -22.30
C ASN A 470 11.80 -28.01 -23.01
N ASP A 471 12.37 -29.04 -22.39
CA ASP A 471 13.35 -29.95 -23.02
C ASP A 471 13.15 -31.37 -22.48
N SER A 472 13.31 -32.38 -23.35
CA SER A 472 13.24 -33.79 -22.93
C SER A 472 14.54 -34.26 -22.27
N GLU A 473 15.64 -33.52 -22.44
CA GLU A 473 16.95 -33.79 -21.85
C GLU A 473 17.39 -32.67 -20.89
N PRO A 474 18.11 -32.98 -19.80
CA PRO A 474 18.35 -32.03 -18.71
C PRO A 474 19.48 -31.01 -18.98
N GLY A 475 20.38 -31.27 -19.93
CA GLY A 475 21.59 -30.46 -20.17
C GLY A 475 21.29 -28.96 -20.38
N PRO A 476 20.48 -28.60 -21.40
CA PRO A 476 20.14 -27.21 -21.68
C PRO A 476 19.38 -26.51 -20.53
N LEU A 477 18.63 -27.27 -19.73
CA LEU A 477 17.93 -26.72 -18.55
C LEU A 477 18.93 -26.32 -17.47
N ARG A 478 19.91 -27.19 -17.16
CA ARG A 478 20.98 -26.90 -16.18
C ARG A 478 21.79 -25.67 -16.58
N GLU A 479 22.12 -25.50 -17.86
CA GLU A 479 22.84 -24.32 -18.35
C GLU A 479 22.10 -23.01 -18.05
N GLN A 480 20.77 -22.99 -18.20
CA GLN A 480 19.95 -21.81 -17.85
C GLN A 480 19.98 -21.53 -16.35
N VAL A 481 19.87 -22.58 -15.52
CA VAL A 481 19.94 -22.48 -14.05
C VAL A 481 21.26 -21.89 -13.61
N GLU A 482 22.37 -22.36 -14.18
CA GLU A 482 23.71 -21.86 -13.90
C GLU A 482 23.94 -20.42 -14.41
N ALA A 483 23.24 -20.00 -15.45
CA ALA A 483 23.34 -18.66 -16.01
C ALA A 483 22.63 -17.60 -15.15
N GLY A 484 21.59 -17.97 -14.38
CA GLY A 484 20.93 -17.03 -13.46
C GLY A 484 19.45 -17.19 -13.24
N VAL A 485 18.75 -18.15 -13.87
CA VAL A 485 17.30 -18.26 -13.65
C VAL A 485 17.00 -18.78 -12.24
N CYS A 486 15.89 -18.33 -11.68
CA CYS A 486 15.38 -18.74 -10.36
C CYS A 486 14.17 -19.69 -10.44
N GLY A 487 13.76 -20.05 -11.67
CA GLY A 487 12.71 -21.02 -11.96
C GLY A 487 12.70 -21.38 -13.45
N LEU A 488 11.93 -22.40 -13.82
CA LEU A 488 11.75 -22.84 -15.22
C LEU A 488 10.26 -22.89 -15.56
N LYS A 489 9.86 -22.27 -16.68
CA LYS A 489 8.49 -22.31 -17.21
C LYS A 489 8.35 -23.42 -18.24
N LEU A 490 7.40 -24.31 -18.00
CA LEU A 490 6.82 -25.23 -18.96
C LEU A 490 5.65 -24.53 -19.66
N HIS A 491 5.64 -24.51 -20.99
CA HIS A 491 4.58 -23.89 -21.79
C HIS A 491 4.16 -24.73 -22.99
N GLU A 492 2.86 -24.78 -23.29
CA GLU A 492 2.32 -25.61 -24.38
C GLU A 492 2.83 -25.20 -25.77
N ASP A 493 3.00 -23.90 -26.02
CA ASP A 493 3.63 -23.34 -27.22
C ASP A 493 5.06 -23.86 -27.47
N TRP A 494 5.72 -24.39 -26.45
CA TRP A 494 7.02 -25.08 -26.55
C TRP A 494 6.92 -26.60 -26.35
N GLY A 495 5.72 -27.15 -26.17
CA GLY A 495 5.40 -28.55 -25.92
C GLY A 495 5.49 -28.95 -24.44
N THR A 496 4.38 -28.89 -23.70
CA THR A 496 4.31 -29.33 -22.28
C THR A 496 3.93 -30.81 -22.19
N THR A 497 4.78 -31.68 -22.72
CA THR A 497 4.52 -33.13 -22.76
C THR A 497 4.99 -33.84 -21.48
N PRO A 498 4.49 -35.05 -21.14
CA PRO A 498 4.86 -35.77 -19.92
C PRO A 498 6.37 -35.97 -19.72
N LYS A 499 7.13 -36.27 -20.78
CA LYS A 499 8.59 -36.44 -20.73
C LYS A 499 9.29 -35.12 -20.39
N VAL A 500 8.83 -34.02 -20.98
CA VAL A 500 9.36 -32.67 -20.75
C VAL A 500 9.05 -32.21 -19.31
N ILE A 501 7.82 -32.45 -18.82
CA ILE A 501 7.42 -32.19 -17.43
C ILE A 501 8.36 -32.93 -16.46
N ASP A 502 8.59 -34.22 -16.69
CA ASP A 502 9.42 -35.06 -15.83
C ASP A 502 10.88 -34.60 -15.78
N THR A 503 11.46 -34.26 -16.94
CA THR A 503 12.83 -33.76 -17.05
C THR A 503 12.98 -32.41 -16.35
N CYS A 504 12.06 -31.47 -16.58
CA CYS A 504 12.09 -30.14 -15.95
C CYS A 504 12.00 -30.23 -14.43
N LEU A 505 11.04 -31.00 -13.90
CA LEU A 505 10.90 -31.21 -12.46
C LEU A 505 12.16 -31.83 -11.84
N SER A 506 12.81 -32.77 -12.54
CA SER A 506 14.06 -33.39 -12.07
C SER A 506 15.20 -32.37 -11.94
N VAL A 507 15.33 -31.45 -12.90
CA VAL A 507 16.33 -30.36 -12.84
C VAL A 507 15.98 -29.34 -11.75
N CYS A 508 14.70 -29.02 -11.58
CA CYS A 508 14.26 -28.14 -10.50
C CYS A 508 14.50 -28.75 -9.10
N ASP A 509 14.30 -30.07 -8.95
CA ASP A 509 14.64 -30.80 -7.72
C ASP A 509 16.15 -30.78 -7.43
N GLU A 510 17.00 -30.94 -8.46
CA GLU A 510 18.46 -30.89 -8.35
C GLU A 510 18.97 -29.52 -7.86
N HIS A 511 18.34 -28.43 -8.30
CA HIS A 511 18.83 -27.07 -8.06
C HIS A 511 18.01 -26.23 -7.07
N ASP A 512 16.96 -26.81 -6.48
CA ASP A 512 16.05 -26.14 -5.52
C ASP A 512 15.43 -24.84 -6.06
N ILE A 513 14.94 -24.90 -7.30
CA ILE A 513 14.22 -23.81 -7.97
C ILE A 513 12.76 -24.21 -8.26
N GLN A 514 11.87 -23.24 -8.50
CA GLN A 514 10.47 -23.58 -8.79
C GLN A 514 10.27 -24.00 -10.25
N THR A 515 9.34 -24.94 -10.46
CA THR A 515 8.77 -25.27 -11.77
C THR A 515 7.44 -24.57 -11.92
N LEU A 516 7.27 -23.81 -12.99
CA LEU A 516 6.04 -23.09 -13.32
C LEU A 516 5.46 -23.71 -14.59
N ILE A 517 4.14 -23.90 -14.66
CA ILE A 517 3.53 -24.65 -15.76
C ILE A 517 2.28 -23.97 -16.32
N HIS A 518 2.25 -23.95 -17.65
CA HIS A 518 1.08 -23.83 -18.51
C HIS A 518 0.94 -25.17 -19.23
N THR A 519 -0.16 -25.88 -18.98
CA THR A 519 -0.32 -27.28 -19.42
C THR A 519 -0.84 -27.39 -20.85
N ASP A 520 -0.92 -28.61 -21.38
CA ASP A 520 -1.34 -28.91 -22.75
C ASP A 520 -2.85 -28.69 -22.93
N THR A 521 -3.27 -27.52 -23.43
CA THR A 521 -4.70 -27.18 -23.62
C THR A 521 -5.36 -28.14 -24.61
N LEU A 522 -4.61 -28.55 -25.63
CA LEU A 522 -5.08 -29.40 -26.72
C LEU A 522 -5.30 -30.85 -26.28
N ASN A 523 -4.81 -31.24 -25.11
CA ASN A 523 -4.76 -32.61 -24.64
C ASN A 523 -4.00 -33.53 -25.63
N GLU A 524 -3.00 -32.99 -26.34
CA GLU A 524 -2.29 -33.68 -27.43
C GLU A 524 -1.54 -34.91 -26.90
N SER A 525 -0.86 -34.78 -25.77
CA SER A 525 -0.13 -35.87 -25.13
C SER A 525 -0.93 -36.63 -24.07
N GLY A 526 -2.16 -36.17 -23.78
CA GLY A 526 -3.06 -36.74 -22.77
C GLY A 526 -3.87 -35.67 -22.03
N PHE A 527 -4.85 -36.10 -21.25
CA PHE A 527 -5.69 -35.23 -20.41
C PHE A 527 -4.98 -34.81 -19.11
N VAL A 528 -5.66 -34.00 -18.29
CA VAL A 528 -5.12 -33.43 -17.05
C VAL A 528 -4.53 -34.48 -16.11
N GLU A 529 -5.13 -35.68 -16.03
CA GLU A 529 -4.64 -36.77 -15.16
C GLU A 529 -3.29 -37.30 -15.62
N THR A 530 -3.00 -37.25 -16.93
CA THR A 530 -1.71 -37.66 -17.49
C THR A 530 -0.61 -36.67 -17.09
N THR A 531 -0.91 -35.37 -17.16
CA THR A 531 -0.02 -34.30 -16.69
C THR A 531 0.20 -34.38 -15.18
N VAL A 532 -0.86 -34.59 -14.40
CA VAL A 532 -0.77 -34.79 -12.94
C VAL A 532 0.07 -36.01 -12.60
N ALA A 533 -0.11 -37.13 -13.30
CA ALA A 533 0.72 -38.32 -13.12
C ALA A 533 2.20 -38.04 -13.43
N ALA A 534 2.50 -37.21 -14.45
CA ALA A 534 3.86 -36.80 -14.78
C ALA A 534 4.52 -35.94 -13.69
N PHE A 535 3.74 -35.24 -12.86
CA PHE A 535 4.28 -34.53 -11.70
C PHE A 535 4.95 -35.48 -10.70
N LYS A 536 4.46 -36.72 -10.59
CA LYS A 536 4.96 -37.75 -9.64
C LYS A 536 4.99 -37.23 -8.18
N GLY A 537 4.00 -36.42 -7.81
CA GLY A 537 3.89 -35.81 -6.48
C GLY A 537 4.93 -34.71 -6.19
N ARG A 538 5.72 -34.28 -7.17
CA ARG A 538 6.70 -33.18 -7.00
C ARG A 538 6.02 -31.83 -7.07
N THR A 539 6.58 -30.88 -6.34
CA THR A 539 6.10 -29.51 -6.22
C THR A 539 6.09 -28.79 -7.56
N ILE A 540 4.95 -28.19 -7.91
CA ILE A 540 4.79 -27.43 -9.15
C ILE A 540 3.83 -26.26 -8.96
N HIS A 541 4.17 -25.12 -9.55
CA HIS A 541 3.30 -23.94 -9.60
C HIS A 541 2.49 -23.97 -10.90
N SER A 542 1.18 -24.23 -10.79
CA SER A 542 0.23 -24.10 -11.90
C SER A 542 -0.17 -22.63 -12.07
N TYR A 543 0.19 -22.05 -13.22
CA TYR A 543 -0.32 -20.74 -13.61
C TYR A 543 -1.75 -20.80 -14.12
N HIS A 544 -2.44 -19.65 -14.05
CA HIS A 544 -3.82 -19.41 -14.53
C HIS A 544 -4.69 -20.66 -14.46
N THR A 545 -4.77 -21.23 -13.25
CA THR A 545 -5.28 -22.58 -12.98
C THR A 545 -6.71 -22.80 -13.46
N GLU A 546 -7.51 -21.74 -13.59
CA GLU A 546 -8.85 -21.82 -14.17
C GLU A 546 -8.87 -22.25 -15.64
N GLY A 547 -7.84 -21.87 -16.42
CA GLY A 547 -7.61 -22.36 -17.77
C GLY A 547 -7.92 -21.40 -18.92
N ALA A 548 -8.55 -20.24 -18.72
CA ALA A 548 -8.72 -19.25 -19.79
C ALA A 548 -7.36 -18.73 -20.29
N GLY A 549 -6.44 -18.46 -19.36
CA GLY A 549 -5.03 -18.16 -19.66
C GLY A 549 -4.26 -19.34 -20.25
N GLY A 550 -4.81 -20.57 -20.15
CA GLY A 550 -4.36 -21.78 -20.83
C GLY A 550 -4.13 -22.97 -19.91
N GLY A 551 -4.32 -24.16 -20.48
CA GLY A 551 -4.26 -25.43 -19.79
C GLY A 551 -5.34 -26.40 -20.24
N HIS A 552 -5.25 -27.67 -19.83
CA HIS A 552 -6.12 -28.77 -20.26
C HIS A 552 -7.59 -28.35 -20.32
N ALA A 553 -8.18 -28.39 -21.51
CA ALA A 553 -9.58 -28.03 -21.70
C ALA A 553 -10.48 -29.27 -21.49
N PRO A 554 -11.56 -29.17 -20.68
CA PRO A 554 -12.02 -28.00 -19.92
C PRO A 554 -11.58 -28.00 -18.44
N ASP A 555 -10.80 -28.98 -17.99
CA ASP A 555 -10.77 -29.43 -16.59
C ASP A 555 -9.45 -29.17 -15.84
N ILE A 556 -8.54 -28.34 -16.38
CA ILE A 556 -7.31 -27.95 -15.69
C ILE A 556 -7.53 -27.39 -14.28
N ILE A 557 -8.67 -26.73 -14.02
CA ILE A 557 -9.01 -26.19 -12.70
C ILE A 557 -9.05 -27.25 -11.60
N SER A 558 -9.20 -28.54 -11.96
CA SER A 558 -9.20 -29.66 -11.03
C SER A 558 -7.89 -29.79 -10.23
N VAL A 559 -6.75 -29.30 -10.75
CA VAL A 559 -5.44 -29.48 -10.11
C VAL A 559 -5.33 -28.83 -8.72
N VAL A 560 -6.27 -27.96 -8.35
CA VAL A 560 -6.35 -27.37 -6.99
C VAL A 560 -6.55 -28.41 -5.89
N GLU A 561 -6.99 -29.63 -6.23
CA GLU A 561 -7.19 -30.75 -5.29
C GLU A 561 -5.88 -31.39 -4.80
N HIS A 562 -4.76 -31.15 -5.50
CA HIS A 562 -3.50 -31.83 -5.23
C HIS A 562 -2.61 -31.07 -4.23
N GLU A 563 -1.97 -31.82 -3.33
CA GLU A 563 -1.05 -31.24 -2.33
C GLU A 563 0.21 -30.65 -2.95
N ASN A 564 0.75 -31.26 -4.00
CA ASN A 564 2.00 -30.81 -4.62
C ASN A 564 1.80 -29.65 -5.61
N VAL A 565 0.58 -29.17 -5.80
CA VAL A 565 0.26 -28.06 -6.72
C VAL A 565 0.11 -26.76 -5.94
N LEU A 566 0.78 -25.70 -6.42
CA LEU A 566 0.66 -24.33 -5.95
C LEU A 566 -0.12 -23.52 -6.99
N PRO A 567 -1.45 -23.43 -6.89
CA PRO A 567 -2.29 -22.83 -7.94
C PRO A 567 -2.31 -21.30 -7.85
N SER A 568 -2.20 -20.65 -9.00
CA SER A 568 -2.38 -19.20 -9.15
C SER A 568 -3.36 -18.86 -10.27
N SER A 569 -3.97 -17.69 -10.13
CA SER A 569 -4.76 -17.07 -11.19
C SER A 569 -4.03 -15.90 -11.82
N THR A 570 -4.40 -15.58 -13.05
CA THR A 570 -4.06 -14.33 -13.73
C THR A 570 -5.26 -13.39 -13.67
N ASN A 571 -5.03 -12.10 -13.89
CA ASN A 571 -5.98 -11.10 -13.41
C ASN A 571 -7.13 -10.69 -14.36
N PRO A 572 -7.15 -10.96 -15.67
CA PRO A 572 -8.27 -10.50 -16.50
C PRO A 572 -9.58 -11.21 -16.24
N THR A 573 -9.56 -12.48 -15.83
CA THR A 573 -10.77 -13.21 -15.45
C THR A 573 -11.35 -12.73 -14.12
N ARG A 574 -10.64 -11.86 -13.39
CA ARG A 574 -10.88 -11.57 -11.98
C ARG A 574 -11.62 -10.24 -11.77
N PRO A 575 -12.76 -10.27 -11.06
CA PRO A 575 -13.69 -11.39 -10.96
C PRO A 575 -14.48 -11.60 -12.26
N TYR A 576 -15.37 -12.59 -12.28
CA TYR A 576 -16.31 -12.78 -13.37
C TYR A 576 -17.29 -11.58 -13.48
N THR A 577 -17.31 -10.91 -14.63
CA THR A 577 -18.16 -9.76 -14.95
C THR A 577 -18.85 -9.93 -16.30
N ASN A 578 -19.83 -9.06 -16.60
CA ASN A 578 -20.60 -9.11 -17.85
C ASN A 578 -19.75 -9.06 -19.13
N ASN A 579 -18.58 -8.41 -19.10
CA ASN A 579 -17.71 -8.28 -20.27
C ASN A 579 -16.59 -9.33 -20.31
N THR A 580 -16.45 -10.17 -19.28
CA THR A 580 -15.30 -11.06 -19.14
C THR A 580 -15.21 -12.03 -20.32
N LEU A 581 -16.30 -12.69 -20.71
CA LEU A 581 -16.28 -13.69 -21.79
C LEU A 581 -15.96 -13.08 -23.15
N ASP A 582 -16.69 -12.02 -23.51
CA ASP A 582 -16.53 -11.34 -24.79
C ASP A 582 -15.11 -10.78 -24.98
N GLU A 583 -14.53 -10.21 -23.91
CA GLU A 583 -13.16 -9.71 -23.93
C GLU A 583 -12.14 -10.84 -24.14
N HIS A 584 -12.32 -11.97 -23.44
CA HIS A 584 -11.31 -13.04 -23.43
C HIS A 584 -11.27 -13.81 -24.73
N LEU A 585 -12.40 -13.99 -25.42
CA LEU A 585 -12.44 -14.66 -26.71
C LEU A 585 -11.53 -13.94 -27.70
N ASP A 586 -11.69 -12.62 -27.82
CA ASP A 586 -10.89 -11.80 -28.74
C ASP A 586 -9.43 -11.68 -28.32
N MET A 587 -9.18 -11.54 -27.01
CA MET A 587 -7.82 -11.50 -26.46
C MET A 587 -7.06 -12.79 -26.76
N LEU A 588 -7.68 -13.96 -26.54
CA LEU A 588 -7.08 -15.26 -26.78
C LEU A 588 -6.73 -15.43 -28.27
N MET A 589 -7.66 -15.07 -29.16
CA MET A 589 -7.42 -15.15 -30.60
C MET A 589 -6.20 -14.32 -31.03
N VAL A 590 -6.02 -13.13 -30.46
CA VAL A 590 -4.86 -12.27 -30.76
C VAL A 590 -3.57 -12.83 -30.16
N CYS A 591 -3.58 -13.22 -28.87
CA CYS A 591 -2.38 -13.69 -28.17
C CYS A 591 -1.79 -14.96 -28.80
N HIS A 592 -2.64 -15.90 -29.21
CA HIS A 592 -2.22 -17.17 -29.83
C HIS A 592 -2.15 -17.13 -31.37
N HIS A 593 -2.28 -15.95 -31.98
CA HIS A 593 -2.21 -15.77 -33.44
C HIS A 593 -3.21 -16.67 -34.21
N LEU A 594 -4.40 -16.85 -33.64
CA LEU A 594 -5.47 -17.65 -34.21
C LEU A 594 -6.23 -16.89 -35.29
N SER A 595 -6.83 -17.62 -36.22
CA SER A 595 -7.60 -17.08 -37.34
C SER A 595 -9.08 -17.37 -37.18
N ARG A 596 -9.91 -16.32 -37.21
CA ARG A 596 -11.38 -16.45 -37.31
C ARG A 596 -11.86 -17.17 -38.57
N ASN A 597 -10.99 -17.32 -39.56
CA ASN A 597 -11.30 -18.02 -40.80
C ASN A 597 -11.00 -19.52 -40.73
N ILE A 598 -10.44 -20.01 -39.61
CA ILE A 598 -10.13 -21.43 -39.39
C ILE A 598 -11.14 -21.94 -38.33
N PRO A 599 -12.08 -22.83 -38.70
CA PRO A 599 -13.09 -23.34 -37.76
C PRO A 599 -12.48 -24.01 -36.52
N GLU A 600 -11.35 -24.69 -36.68
CA GLU A 600 -10.63 -25.36 -35.60
C GLU A 600 -10.05 -24.36 -34.58
N ASP A 601 -9.57 -23.20 -35.05
CA ASP A 601 -9.06 -22.13 -34.20
C ASP A 601 -10.17 -21.49 -33.36
N VAL A 602 -11.35 -21.31 -33.96
CA VAL A 602 -12.54 -20.78 -33.27
C VAL A 602 -13.04 -21.78 -32.24
N ALA A 603 -13.14 -23.07 -32.60
CA ALA A 603 -13.54 -24.13 -31.67
C ALA A 603 -12.55 -24.27 -30.50
N PHE A 604 -11.24 -24.12 -30.76
CA PHE A 604 -10.22 -24.07 -29.72
C PHE A 604 -10.44 -22.90 -28.76
N ALA A 605 -10.65 -21.68 -29.28
CA ALA A 605 -10.91 -20.50 -28.46
C ALA A 605 -12.20 -20.64 -27.61
N GLU A 606 -13.29 -21.13 -28.21
CA GLU A 606 -14.57 -21.38 -27.54
C GLU A 606 -14.46 -22.47 -26.45
N SER A 607 -13.63 -23.51 -26.67
CA SER A 607 -13.39 -24.55 -25.65
C SER A 607 -12.60 -24.02 -24.44
N ARG A 608 -11.84 -22.93 -24.63
CA ARG A 608 -10.93 -22.38 -23.63
C ARG A 608 -11.56 -21.28 -22.76
N ILE A 609 -12.46 -20.48 -23.32
CA ILE A 609 -13.15 -19.41 -22.59
C ILE A 609 -14.52 -19.90 -22.13
N ARG A 610 -14.62 -20.25 -20.84
CA ARG A 610 -15.81 -20.90 -20.27
C ARG A 610 -16.35 -20.08 -19.10
N ALA A 611 -17.66 -19.82 -19.10
CA ALA A 611 -18.31 -19.07 -18.03
C ALA A 611 -18.23 -19.81 -16.70
N GLU A 612 -18.41 -21.12 -16.77
CA GLU A 612 -18.54 -22.03 -15.64
C GLU A 612 -17.24 -22.11 -14.84
N THR A 613 -16.09 -22.26 -15.51
CA THR A 613 -14.78 -22.33 -14.83
C THR A 613 -14.32 -20.95 -14.32
N ILE A 614 -14.61 -19.86 -15.04
CA ILE A 614 -14.33 -18.49 -14.58
C ILE A 614 -15.18 -18.14 -13.34
N ALA A 615 -16.45 -18.56 -13.32
CA ALA A 615 -17.32 -18.42 -12.16
C ALA A 615 -16.81 -19.26 -10.98
N ALA A 616 -16.41 -20.51 -11.24
CA ALA A 616 -15.83 -21.38 -10.22
C ALA A 616 -14.53 -20.83 -9.64
N GLU A 617 -13.71 -20.16 -10.44
CA GLU A 617 -12.48 -19.50 -10.00
C GLU A 617 -12.76 -18.40 -8.95
N ASP A 618 -13.88 -17.66 -9.05
CA ASP A 618 -14.29 -16.72 -7.99
C ASP A 618 -14.49 -17.44 -6.66
N VAL A 619 -15.22 -18.56 -6.69
CA VAL A 619 -15.53 -19.38 -5.52
C VAL A 619 -14.27 -20.02 -4.94
N LEU A 620 -13.42 -20.60 -5.78
CA LEU A 620 -12.19 -21.27 -5.35
C LEU A 620 -11.16 -20.30 -4.76
N HIS A 621 -11.14 -19.03 -5.21
CA HIS A 621 -10.38 -17.98 -4.53
C HIS A 621 -10.89 -17.73 -3.12
N ASP A 622 -12.20 -17.59 -2.94
CA ASP A 622 -12.80 -17.27 -1.65
C ASP A 622 -12.74 -18.45 -0.68
N LEU A 623 -12.79 -19.68 -1.18
CA LEU A 623 -12.54 -20.92 -0.41
C LEU A 623 -11.07 -21.05 0.04
N GLY A 624 -10.13 -20.40 -0.66
CA GLY A 624 -8.70 -20.61 -0.44
C GLY A 624 -8.15 -21.85 -1.16
N ALA A 625 -8.83 -22.33 -2.20
CA ALA A 625 -8.35 -23.39 -3.08
C ALA A 625 -7.42 -22.85 -4.19
N ILE A 626 -7.52 -21.58 -4.55
CA ILE A 626 -6.49 -20.90 -5.35
C ILE A 626 -5.65 -20.00 -4.45
N SER A 627 -4.33 -20.14 -4.52
CA SER A 627 -3.42 -19.62 -3.49
C SER A 627 -2.77 -18.30 -3.83
N MET A 628 -2.73 -17.93 -5.11
CA MET A 628 -1.99 -16.77 -5.60
C MET A 628 -2.75 -16.00 -6.68
N MET A 629 -2.47 -14.70 -6.77
CA MET A 629 -2.90 -13.79 -7.83
C MET A 629 -1.66 -13.23 -8.54
N SER A 630 -1.72 -13.15 -9.86
CA SER A 630 -0.64 -12.66 -10.71
C SER A 630 -1.21 -11.89 -11.91
N SER A 631 -0.37 -11.23 -12.71
CA SER A 631 -0.88 -10.49 -13.87
C SER A 631 -1.09 -11.34 -15.11
N ASP A 632 -0.01 -11.92 -15.66
CA ASP A 632 0.16 -12.29 -17.08
C ASP A 632 0.47 -11.11 -18.02
N SER A 633 1.33 -10.20 -17.55
CA SER A 633 1.48 -8.84 -18.08
C SER A 633 1.64 -8.74 -19.60
N GLN A 634 0.67 -8.13 -20.29
CA GLN A 634 0.61 -7.96 -21.75
C GLN A 634 0.53 -9.26 -22.57
N ALA A 635 0.32 -10.41 -21.92
CA ALA A 635 0.16 -11.72 -22.54
C ALA A 635 -1.09 -12.43 -22.00
N MET A 636 -2.24 -11.73 -22.05
CA MET A 636 -3.49 -12.06 -21.33
C MET A 636 -3.53 -11.60 -19.86
N GLY A 637 -2.96 -10.42 -19.57
CA GLY A 637 -2.88 -9.91 -18.20
C GLY A 637 -2.40 -8.47 -18.08
N ARG A 638 -2.57 -7.90 -16.88
CA ARG A 638 -2.35 -6.46 -16.60
C ARG A 638 -1.45 -6.25 -15.37
N CYS A 639 -0.19 -5.88 -15.55
CA CYS A 639 0.76 -5.73 -14.42
C CYS A 639 0.31 -4.73 -13.34
N GLY A 640 -0.38 -3.65 -13.72
CA GLY A 640 -0.89 -2.64 -12.79
C GLY A 640 -2.16 -3.02 -12.02
N GLU A 641 -2.71 -4.22 -12.21
CA GLU A 641 -4.03 -4.59 -11.67
C GLU A 641 -4.01 -5.82 -10.74
N VAL A 642 -2.85 -6.39 -10.39
CA VAL A 642 -2.77 -7.57 -9.49
C VAL A 642 -3.45 -7.31 -8.14
N ILE A 643 -3.13 -6.18 -7.51
CA ILE A 643 -3.71 -5.78 -6.23
C ILE A 643 -5.19 -5.40 -6.40
N LEU A 644 -5.51 -4.60 -7.41
CA LEU A 644 -6.87 -4.17 -7.73
C LEU A 644 -7.83 -5.35 -7.87
N ARG A 645 -7.46 -6.32 -8.71
CA ARG A 645 -8.30 -7.46 -9.09
C ARG A 645 -8.46 -8.45 -7.94
N THR A 646 -7.46 -8.54 -7.06
CA THR A 646 -7.57 -9.27 -5.80
C THR A 646 -8.72 -8.71 -4.95
N TRP A 647 -8.77 -7.38 -4.76
CA TRP A 647 -9.79 -6.75 -3.92
C TRP A 647 -11.17 -6.69 -4.59
N ASN A 648 -11.23 -6.56 -5.91
CA ASN A 648 -12.50 -6.73 -6.64
C ASN A 648 -13.09 -8.13 -6.43
N THR A 649 -12.25 -9.17 -6.47
CA THR A 649 -12.69 -10.55 -6.27
C THR A 649 -13.17 -10.81 -4.84
N ALA A 650 -12.44 -10.31 -3.84
CA ALA A 650 -12.87 -10.39 -2.44
C ALA A 650 -14.20 -9.67 -2.19
N HIS A 651 -14.36 -8.48 -2.78
CA HIS A 651 -15.59 -7.70 -2.69
C HIS A 651 -16.78 -8.42 -3.33
N LYS A 652 -16.63 -8.90 -4.57
CA LYS A 652 -17.70 -9.61 -5.26
C LYS A 652 -18.15 -10.84 -4.47
N ASN A 653 -17.20 -11.65 -4.00
CA ASN A 653 -17.52 -12.84 -3.20
C ASN A 653 -18.24 -12.48 -1.90
N LYS A 654 -17.85 -11.38 -1.24
CA LYS A 654 -18.62 -10.89 -0.08
C LYS A 654 -20.07 -10.58 -0.45
N LEU A 655 -20.31 -9.87 -1.54
CA LEU A 655 -21.67 -9.49 -1.94
C LEU A 655 -22.55 -10.70 -2.28
N GLN A 656 -22.00 -11.67 -3.00
CA GLN A 656 -22.79 -12.83 -3.46
C GLN A 656 -22.89 -13.93 -2.41
N ARG A 657 -21.87 -14.11 -1.56
CA ARG A 657 -21.75 -15.25 -0.65
C ARG A 657 -21.83 -14.89 0.84
N GLY A 658 -21.81 -13.60 1.18
CA GLY A 658 -21.83 -13.13 2.56
C GLY A 658 -20.45 -13.21 3.24
N TYR A 659 -20.46 -13.27 4.58
CA TYR A 659 -19.24 -13.44 5.38
C TYR A 659 -18.65 -14.84 5.18
N LEU A 660 -17.33 -14.96 5.29
CA LEU A 660 -16.72 -16.26 5.50
C LEU A 660 -17.09 -16.78 6.90
N ALA A 661 -17.09 -18.10 7.08
CA ALA A 661 -17.44 -18.72 8.37
C ALA A 661 -16.58 -18.19 9.54
N GLU A 662 -15.31 -17.88 9.28
CA GLU A 662 -14.37 -17.32 10.25
C GLU A 662 -14.64 -15.84 10.58
N ASP A 663 -15.36 -15.13 9.71
CA ASP A 663 -15.72 -13.72 9.85
C ASP A 663 -17.17 -13.52 10.38
N GLU A 664 -18.01 -14.56 10.36
CA GLU A 664 -19.38 -14.51 10.84
C GLU A 664 -19.46 -14.03 12.30
N GLY A 665 -20.36 -13.07 12.56
CA GLY A 665 -20.56 -12.50 13.89
C GLY A 665 -19.45 -11.56 14.38
N THR A 666 -18.36 -11.38 13.65
CA THR A 666 -17.24 -10.52 14.06
C THR A 666 -17.47 -9.03 13.76
N GLY A 667 -18.40 -8.74 12.84
CA GLY A 667 -18.66 -7.40 12.29
C GLY A 667 -17.60 -6.89 11.31
N ALA A 668 -16.68 -7.75 10.87
CA ALA A 668 -15.57 -7.41 9.98
C ALA A 668 -15.24 -8.57 9.04
N ASP A 669 -14.33 -8.36 8.11
CA ASP A 669 -13.89 -9.30 7.06
C ASP A 669 -12.40 -9.67 7.23
N ASN A 670 -11.87 -9.61 8.46
CA ASN A 670 -10.43 -9.74 8.71
C ASN A 670 -9.86 -11.03 8.14
N PHE A 671 -10.57 -12.15 8.27
CA PHE A 671 -10.09 -13.43 7.76
C PHE A 671 -10.09 -13.44 6.23
N ARG A 672 -11.16 -12.96 5.58
CA ARG A 672 -11.17 -12.77 4.12
C ARG A 672 -10.03 -11.85 3.68
N VAL A 673 -9.81 -10.71 4.33
CA VAL A 673 -8.73 -9.79 4.00
C VAL A 673 -7.36 -10.45 4.12
N LYS A 674 -7.09 -11.21 5.19
CA LYS A 674 -5.85 -11.98 5.37
C LYS A 674 -5.68 -13.06 4.30
N ARG A 675 -6.76 -13.76 3.94
CA ARG A 675 -6.79 -14.73 2.84
C ARG A 675 -6.39 -14.09 1.52
N TYR A 676 -6.96 -12.95 1.17
CA TYR A 676 -6.74 -12.31 -0.12
C TYR A 676 -5.40 -11.58 -0.22
N ILE A 677 -4.96 -10.86 0.82
CA ILE A 677 -3.65 -10.19 0.79
C ILE A 677 -2.51 -11.20 0.69
N SER A 678 -2.68 -12.41 1.25
CA SER A 678 -1.70 -13.49 1.12
C SER A 678 -1.44 -13.88 -0.34
N LYS A 679 -2.44 -13.75 -1.21
CA LYS A 679 -2.39 -14.20 -2.61
C LYS A 679 -1.40 -13.42 -3.46
N TYR A 680 -1.10 -12.16 -3.12
CA TYR A 680 -0.15 -11.33 -3.84
C TYR A 680 1.04 -10.87 -3.01
N THR A 681 1.19 -11.34 -1.77
CA THR A 681 2.34 -11.01 -0.90
C THR A 681 3.12 -12.25 -0.52
N ILE A 682 2.69 -12.98 0.51
CA ILE A 682 3.48 -14.07 1.09
C ILE A 682 3.40 -15.36 0.28
N ASN A 683 2.27 -15.69 -0.35
CA ASN A 683 2.14 -16.96 -1.08
C ASN A 683 3.03 -17.02 -2.32
N PRO A 684 3.09 -15.97 -3.18
CA PRO A 684 4.08 -15.90 -4.25
C PRO A 684 5.53 -16.00 -3.71
N ALA A 685 5.82 -15.35 -2.58
CA ALA A 685 7.16 -15.42 -1.97
C ALA A 685 7.50 -16.83 -1.45
N ILE A 686 6.55 -17.56 -0.88
CA ILE A 686 6.75 -18.96 -0.47
C ILE A 686 6.94 -19.84 -1.70
N ALA A 687 6.04 -19.75 -2.68
CA ALA A 687 6.05 -20.57 -3.88
C ALA A 687 7.38 -20.43 -4.65
N GLN A 688 7.96 -19.24 -4.68
CA GLN A 688 9.19 -18.95 -5.43
C GLN A 688 10.47 -19.02 -4.57
N GLY A 689 10.40 -19.47 -3.31
CA GLY A 689 11.57 -19.62 -2.45
C GLY A 689 12.22 -18.30 -2.01
N MET A 690 11.43 -17.22 -1.94
CA MET A 690 11.87 -15.85 -1.62
C MET A 690 11.35 -15.35 -0.25
N SER A 691 10.47 -16.11 0.40
CA SER A 691 9.79 -15.73 1.64
C SER A 691 10.70 -15.47 2.85
N HIS A 692 11.95 -15.91 2.80
CA HIS A 692 12.95 -15.67 3.84
C HIS A 692 13.46 -14.22 3.84
N ILE A 693 13.26 -13.46 2.76
CA ILE A 693 13.68 -12.05 2.64
C ILE A 693 12.48 -11.12 2.40
N ILE A 694 11.45 -11.58 1.67
CA ILE A 694 10.33 -10.73 1.25
C ILE A 694 8.95 -11.36 1.54
N GLY A 695 7.89 -10.61 1.23
CA GLY A 695 6.52 -11.10 1.14
C GLY A 695 5.60 -10.77 2.31
N SER A 696 6.08 -10.10 3.36
CA SER A 696 5.25 -9.70 4.51
C SER A 696 5.93 -8.68 5.42
N ILE A 697 5.12 -8.00 6.23
CA ILE A 697 5.60 -7.07 7.26
C ILE A 697 6.00 -7.89 8.50
N GLU A 698 7.22 -8.42 8.47
CA GLU A 698 7.81 -9.20 9.55
C GLU A 698 9.27 -8.76 9.80
N VAL A 699 9.72 -8.80 11.06
CA VAL A 699 11.10 -8.46 11.42
C VAL A 699 12.08 -9.37 10.70
N GLY A 700 13.18 -8.79 10.19
CA GLY A 700 14.21 -9.48 9.41
C GLY A 700 13.97 -9.44 7.90
N LYS A 701 12.77 -9.04 7.43
CA LYS A 701 12.48 -8.90 6.00
C LYS A 701 12.88 -7.54 5.44
N LEU A 702 13.05 -7.48 4.13
CA LEU A 702 13.32 -6.25 3.41
C LEU A 702 12.17 -5.25 3.62
N ALA A 703 12.49 -3.98 3.88
CA ALA A 703 11.49 -2.93 4.06
C ALA A 703 10.93 -2.45 2.71
N ASP A 704 10.18 -3.34 2.04
CA ASP A 704 9.40 -3.05 0.84
C ASP A 704 7.94 -2.83 1.23
N LEU A 705 7.61 -1.58 1.59
CA LEU A 705 6.34 -1.20 2.20
C LEU A 705 5.56 -0.28 1.27
N VAL A 706 4.23 -0.36 1.33
CA VAL A 706 3.34 0.50 0.55
C VAL A 706 2.35 1.18 1.47
N LEU A 707 2.27 2.50 1.36
CA LEU A 707 1.33 3.33 2.10
C LEU A 707 0.09 3.58 1.25
N TRP A 708 -1.07 3.47 1.90
CA TRP A 708 -2.37 3.66 1.27
C TRP A 708 -3.21 4.57 2.15
N HIS A 709 -3.70 5.66 1.58
CA HIS A 709 -4.85 6.33 2.19
C HIS A 709 -6.04 5.35 2.15
N PRO A 710 -6.81 5.14 3.25
CA PRO A 710 -7.88 4.15 3.30
C PRO A 710 -8.89 4.27 2.16
N SER A 711 -9.19 5.51 1.73
CA SER A 711 -10.12 5.76 0.62
C SER A 711 -9.61 5.32 -0.76
N LYS A 712 -8.29 5.11 -0.92
CA LYS A 712 -7.62 4.70 -2.17
C LYS A 712 -7.02 3.29 -2.07
N PHE A 713 -7.22 2.58 -0.96
CA PHE A 713 -6.70 1.24 -0.76
C PHE A 713 -7.09 0.31 -1.91
N GLY A 714 -6.11 -0.46 -2.42
CA GLY A 714 -6.28 -1.39 -3.52
C GLY A 714 -6.27 -0.79 -4.92
N THR A 715 -6.11 0.54 -5.06
CA THR A 715 -6.02 1.22 -6.38
C THR A 715 -4.71 1.98 -6.54
N LYS A 716 -4.60 3.14 -5.90
CA LYS A 716 -3.52 4.12 -6.08
C LYS A 716 -2.87 4.39 -4.72
N PRO A 717 -1.70 3.79 -4.42
CA PRO A 717 -0.99 4.04 -3.18
C PRO A 717 -0.50 5.49 -3.10
N THR A 718 -0.14 5.94 -1.89
CA THR A 718 0.47 7.25 -1.67
C THR A 718 1.98 7.18 -1.85
N GLN A 719 2.62 6.14 -1.31
CA GLN A 719 4.06 5.93 -1.38
C GLN A 719 4.42 4.44 -1.50
N VAL A 720 5.52 4.17 -2.21
CA VAL A 720 6.14 2.84 -2.33
C VAL A 720 7.59 2.94 -1.87
N ILE A 721 7.91 2.20 -0.83
CA ILE A 721 9.23 2.12 -0.21
C ILE A 721 9.92 0.86 -0.74
N LYS A 722 11.19 0.98 -1.13
CA LYS A 722 12.07 -0.14 -1.47
C LYS A 722 13.30 -0.11 -0.58
N GLY A 723 13.55 -1.19 0.15
CA GLY A 723 14.68 -1.31 1.05
C GLY A 723 14.83 -0.10 1.99
N GLY A 724 13.71 0.39 2.55
CA GLY A 724 13.71 1.50 3.49
C GLY A 724 13.81 2.91 2.90
N MET A 725 13.83 3.06 1.57
CA MET A 725 13.79 4.39 0.92
C MET A 725 12.58 4.51 -0.01
N VAL A 726 11.96 5.68 -0.06
CA VAL A 726 10.84 5.95 -0.98
C VAL A 726 11.34 5.87 -2.42
N ALA A 727 10.81 4.92 -3.19
CA ALA A 727 11.15 4.69 -4.59
C ALA A 727 10.12 5.28 -5.56
N TYR A 728 8.84 5.30 -5.16
CA TYR A 728 7.75 5.89 -5.93
C TYR A 728 6.79 6.62 -4.98
N SER A 729 6.27 7.78 -5.38
CA SER A 729 5.34 8.55 -4.53
C SER A 729 4.37 9.35 -5.38
N LEU A 730 3.16 9.54 -4.86
CA LEU A 730 2.25 10.57 -5.33
C LEU A 730 2.92 11.92 -5.08
N MET A 731 3.16 12.69 -6.14
CA MET A 731 3.91 13.94 -6.06
C MET A 731 3.35 14.96 -7.06
N GLY A 732 3.19 16.19 -6.56
CA GLY A 732 2.65 17.33 -7.30
C GLY A 732 3.63 17.96 -8.27
N ASP A 733 3.35 19.22 -8.59
CA ASP A 733 4.25 20.12 -9.33
C ASP A 733 5.59 20.27 -8.59
N ALA A 734 6.67 19.86 -9.24
CA ALA A 734 8.02 19.89 -8.66
C ALA A 734 8.56 21.31 -8.41
N ASN A 735 7.97 22.35 -9.02
CA ASN A 735 8.33 23.75 -8.77
C ASN A 735 7.48 24.39 -7.67
N ALA A 736 6.43 23.73 -7.19
CA ALA A 736 5.50 24.33 -6.24
C ALA A 736 6.14 24.60 -4.87
N SER A 737 5.55 25.53 -4.11
CA SER A 737 5.96 25.84 -2.74
C SER A 737 5.77 24.68 -1.77
N ILE A 738 4.88 23.74 -2.08
CA ILE A 738 4.58 22.53 -1.30
C ILE A 738 4.28 21.35 -2.24
N PRO A 739 4.50 20.09 -1.80
CA PRO A 739 4.47 18.92 -2.69
C PRO A 739 3.06 18.47 -3.13
N THR A 740 2.01 19.09 -2.59
CA THR A 740 0.60 18.69 -2.78
C THR A 740 -0.12 19.46 -3.89
N VAL A 741 0.58 20.33 -4.62
CA VAL A 741 0.02 21.15 -5.70
C VAL A 741 -0.17 20.34 -6.98
N GLU A 742 -1.34 20.45 -7.61
CA GLU A 742 -1.66 19.73 -8.85
C GLU A 742 -0.68 20.05 -10.01
N PRO A 743 -0.36 19.07 -10.87
CA PRO A 743 -0.92 17.71 -10.93
C PRO A 743 -0.25 16.71 -9.99
N LEU A 744 -1.04 16.04 -9.15
CA LEU A 744 -0.63 14.89 -8.35
C LEU A 744 -0.59 13.61 -9.21
N MET A 745 0.60 13.05 -9.41
CA MET A 745 0.80 11.78 -10.11
C MET A 745 1.87 10.93 -9.42
N MET A 746 1.86 9.62 -9.65
CA MET A 746 2.92 8.75 -9.12
C MET A 746 4.21 9.00 -9.90
N ARG A 747 5.31 9.30 -9.19
CA ARG A 747 6.60 9.68 -9.78
C ARG A 747 7.76 8.90 -9.14
N PRO A 748 8.85 8.65 -9.89
CA PRO A 748 10.06 8.07 -9.32
C PRO A 748 10.73 9.03 -8.34
N MET A 749 11.08 8.51 -7.17
CA MET A 749 11.76 9.23 -6.09
C MET A 749 13.24 8.81 -6.00
N PHE A 750 14.00 9.37 -5.05
CA PHE A 750 15.43 9.08 -4.93
C PHE A 750 15.74 7.59 -4.71
N GLY A 751 14.90 6.84 -3.98
CA GLY A 751 15.05 5.40 -3.80
C GLY A 751 15.00 4.60 -5.11
N ALA A 752 14.41 5.15 -6.18
CA ALA A 752 14.41 4.52 -7.49
C ALA A 752 15.82 4.44 -8.11
N SER A 753 16.72 5.31 -7.68
CA SER A 753 18.09 5.42 -8.19
C SER A 753 19.12 4.65 -7.35
N VAL A 754 18.66 3.82 -6.41
CA VAL A 754 19.50 3.08 -5.45
C VAL A 754 19.38 1.57 -5.70
N PRO A 755 20.20 0.98 -6.59
CA PRO A 755 20.06 -0.42 -6.98
C PRO A 755 20.14 -1.41 -5.80
N HIS A 756 20.97 -1.14 -4.80
CA HIS A 756 21.15 -2.05 -3.67
C HIS A 756 19.91 -2.21 -2.78
N ASN A 757 18.93 -1.30 -2.89
CA ASN A 757 17.63 -1.44 -2.21
C ASN A 757 16.73 -2.52 -2.85
N SER A 758 17.16 -3.09 -3.98
CA SER A 758 16.47 -4.16 -4.70
C SER A 758 17.34 -5.41 -4.81
N ILE A 759 16.71 -6.53 -5.12
CA ILE A 759 17.34 -7.85 -5.23
C ILE A 759 17.11 -8.42 -6.63
N ALA A 760 18.16 -8.96 -7.24
CA ALA A 760 18.06 -9.90 -8.34
C ALA A 760 18.10 -11.33 -7.76
N PHE A 761 16.98 -12.03 -7.82
CA PHE A 761 16.87 -13.41 -7.36
C PHE A 761 17.34 -14.38 -8.44
N VAL A 762 18.22 -15.31 -8.05
CA VAL A 762 18.84 -16.29 -8.94
C VAL A 762 18.85 -17.69 -8.30
N SER A 763 19.26 -18.72 -9.03
CA SER A 763 19.54 -20.03 -8.42
C SER A 763 20.76 -19.99 -7.50
N LYS A 764 20.83 -20.94 -6.55
CA LYS A 764 22.05 -21.18 -5.73
C LYS A 764 23.28 -21.45 -6.62
N ALA A 765 23.10 -22.16 -7.72
CA ALA A 765 24.17 -22.47 -8.66
C ALA A 765 24.76 -21.20 -9.31
N ALA A 766 23.91 -20.29 -9.79
CA ALA A 766 24.35 -19.04 -10.40
C ALA A 766 25.01 -18.09 -9.38
N GLN A 767 24.46 -18.00 -8.16
CA GLN A 767 25.06 -17.22 -7.09
C GLN A 767 26.48 -17.75 -6.76
N ALA A 768 26.63 -19.07 -6.61
CA ALA A 768 27.92 -19.72 -6.35
C ALA A 768 28.94 -19.54 -7.49
N LYS A 769 28.48 -19.47 -8.74
CA LYS A 769 29.32 -19.14 -9.91
C LYS A 769 29.65 -17.64 -10.04
N GLY A 770 29.18 -16.80 -9.12
CA GLY A 770 29.53 -15.38 -9.09
C GLY A 770 28.82 -14.55 -10.16
N VAL A 771 27.57 -14.88 -10.51
CA VAL A 771 26.78 -14.19 -11.55
C VAL A 771 26.75 -12.67 -11.36
N ARG A 772 26.73 -12.18 -10.10
CA ARG A 772 26.81 -10.75 -9.79
C ARG A 772 28.02 -10.07 -10.43
N ASN A 773 29.21 -10.67 -10.25
CA ASN A 773 30.46 -10.13 -10.77
C ASN A 773 30.56 -10.31 -12.28
N LYS A 774 30.09 -11.47 -12.78
CA LYS A 774 30.07 -11.78 -14.23
C LYS A 774 29.24 -10.76 -15.01
N CYS A 775 28.05 -10.44 -14.51
CA CYS A 775 27.12 -9.51 -15.16
C CYS A 775 27.35 -8.04 -14.75
N GLY A 776 28.16 -7.77 -13.72
CA GLY A 776 28.40 -6.42 -13.22
C GLY A 776 27.19 -5.78 -12.52
N LEU A 777 26.39 -6.59 -11.81
CA LEU A 777 25.13 -6.15 -11.21
C LEU A 777 25.39 -5.26 -9.97
N ARG A 778 24.68 -4.13 -9.90
CA ARG A 778 24.70 -3.20 -8.76
C ARG A 778 23.67 -3.59 -7.71
N LYS A 779 22.58 -4.26 -8.10
CA LYS A 779 21.62 -4.87 -7.17
C LYS A 779 22.29 -5.91 -6.28
N ARG A 780 21.65 -6.18 -5.13
CA ARG A 780 21.95 -7.39 -4.35
C ARG A 780 21.56 -8.62 -5.17
N VAL A 781 22.30 -9.72 -4.99
CA VAL A 781 22.00 -10.99 -5.67
C VAL A 781 21.80 -12.04 -4.59
N GLU A 782 20.59 -12.57 -4.51
CA GLU A 782 20.19 -13.55 -3.50
C GLU A 782 19.69 -14.82 -4.17
N ALA A 783 20.02 -15.97 -3.60
CA ALA A 783 19.55 -17.24 -4.11
C ALA A 783 18.14 -17.57 -3.60
N VAL A 784 17.29 -18.11 -4.47
CA VAL A 784 16.05 -18.75 -4.03
C VAL A 784 16.37 -20.03 -3.24
N MET A 785 15.47 -20.40 -2.31
CA MET A 785 15.62 -21.61 -1.53
C MET A 785 14.29 -22.19 -1.06
N ASN A 786 14.30 -23.49 -0.79
CA ASN A 786 13.16 -24.25 -0.27
C ASN A 786 11.95 -24.22 -1.22
N CYS A 787 12.20 -24.35 -2.52
CA CYS A 787 11.15 -24.38 -3.55
C CYS A 787 10.52 -25.77 -3.70
N ARG A 788 11.20 -26.83 -3.25
CA ARG A 788 10.83 -28.22 -3.55
C ARG A 788 10.13 -28.94 -2.40
N ASN A 789 10.36 -28.50 -1.15
CA ASN A 789 9.77 -29.10 0.05
C ASN A 789 8.52 -28.35 0.54
N ILE A 790 7.71 -27.86 -0.40
CA ILE A 790 6.48 -27.12 -0.11
C ILE A 790 5.33 -27.68 -0.93
N GLY A 791 4.12 -27.56 -0.42
CA GLY A 791 2.89 -27.91 -1.11
C GLY A 791 1.80 -26.89 -0.80
N LYS A 792 0.58 -27.21 -1.23
CA LYS A 792 -0.62 -26.44 -0.98
C LYS A 792 -0.80 -26.13 0.51
N SER A 793 -0.43 -27.06 1.40
CA SER A 793 -0.49 -26.87 2.86
C SER A 793 0.42 -25.75 3.38
N ASN A 794 1.38 -25.28 2.60
CA ASN A 794 2.25 -24.16 2.97
C ASN A 794 1.68 -22.80 2.58
N MET A 795 0.63 -22.76 1.75
CA MET A 795 0.02 -21.52 1.25
C MET A 795 -0.85 -20.89 2.34
N LYS A 796 -0.43 -19.73 2.84
CA LYS A 796 -1.06 -19.05 3.99
C LYS A 796 -2.49 -18.67 3.65
N PHE A 797 -3.42 -19.09 4.51
CA PHE A 797 -4.88 -18.91 4.39
C PHE A 797 -5.51 -19.49 3.11
N ASN A 798 -4.73 -20.21 2.29
CA ASN A 798 -5.14 -20.69 0.98
C ASN A 798 -4.61 -22.11 0.71
N ASP A 799 -4.83 -23.00 1.67
CA ASP A 799 -4.31 -24.37 1.73
C ASP A 799 -5.38 -25.45 1.46
N VAL A 800 -6.59 -25.03 1.11
CA VAL A 800 -7.75 -25.91 0.89
C VAL A 800 -7.56 -26.72 -0.39
N LYS A 801 -7.91 -28.01 -0.33
CA LYS A 801 -7.78 -28.98 -1.42
C LYS A 801 -9.11 -29.71 -1.60
N PRO A 802 -10.12 -29.04 -2.16
CA PRO A 802 -11.42 -29.67 -2.36
C PRO A 802 -11.27 -30.79 -3.39
N LYS A 803 -12.07 -31.85 -3.26
CA LYS A 803 -12.16 -32.84 -4.33
C LYS A 803 -12.90 -32.22 -5.51
N MET A 804 -12.28 -32.24 -6.68
CA MET A 804 -12.81 -31.55 -7.86
C MET A 804 -13.53 -32.52 -8.79
N LYS A 805 -14.55 -32.00 -9.47
CA LYS A 805 -15.18 -32.63 -10.63
C LYS A 805 -15.54 -31.53 -11.63
N VAL A 806 -15.20 -31.73 -12.90
CA VAL A 806 -15.60 -30.85 -14.00
C VAL A 806 -16.36 -31.72 -14.99
N ASP A 807 -17.58 -31.34 -15.32
CA ASP A 807 -18.37 -32.04 -16.31
C ASP A 807 -17.85 -31.74 -17.72
N ALA A 808 -17.57 -32.77 -18.51
CA ALA A 808 -16.90 -32.62 -19.81
C ALA A 808 -17.78 -31.98 -20.89
N GLU A 809 -19.10 -31.94 -20.71
CA GLU A 809 -20.04 -31.39 -21.70
C GLU A 809 -20.60 -30.04 -21.27
N SER A 810 -21.01 -29.91 -20.00
CA SER A 810 -21.58 -28.69 -19.44
C SER A 810 -20.56 -27.76 -18.78
N TYR A 811 -19.32 -28.22 -18.56
CA TYR A 811 -18.26 -27.50 -17.85
C TYR A 811 -18.57 -27.13 -16.40
N THR A 812 -19.68 -27.66 -15.85
CA THR A 812 -20.07 -27.48 -14.45
C THR A 812 -18.94 -27.93 -13.54
N VAL A 813 -18.49 -27.04 -12.65
CA VAL A 813 -17.42 -27.31 -11.68
C VAL A 813 -18.04 -27.58 -10.31
N GLU A 814 -17.66 -28.71 -9.71
CA GLU A 814 -18.01 -29.07 -8.34
C GLU A 814 -16.74 -29.15 -7.47
N ALA A 815 -16.82 -28.59 -6.25
CA ALA A 815 -15.83 -28.73 -5.19
C ALA A 815 -16.49 -29.45 -3.99
N ASP A 816 -15.97 -30.62 -3.61
CA ASP A 816 -16.55 -31.48 -2.56
C ASP A 816 -18.05 -31.81 -2.79
N GLY A 817 -18.44 -31.95 -4.05
CA GLY A 817 -19.82 -32.24 -4.47
C GLY A 817 -20.76 -31.02 -4.45
N MET A 818 -20.23 -29.83 -4.18
CA MET A 818 -20.97 -28.56 -4.24
C MET A 818 -20.63 -27.83 -5.53
N ILE A 819 -21.64 -27.39 -6.27
CA ILE A 819 -21.44 -26.62 -7.51
C ILE A 819 -20.82 -25.25 -7.18
N CYS A 820 -19.75 -24.90 -7.89
CA CYS A 820 -19.04 -23.64 -7.79
C CYS A 820 -19.61 -22.60 -8.77
N GLU A 821 -20.80 -22.09 -8.49
CA GLU A 821 -21.45 -21.05 -9.30
C GLU A 821 -21.22 -19.63 -8.74
N ALA A 822 -21.13 -18.66 -9.66
CA ALA A 822 -21.09 -17.24 -9.36
C ALA A 822 -21.70 -16.45 -10.53
N GLU A 823 -22.59 -15.51 -10.25
CA GLU A 823 -23.19 -14.64 -11.27
C GLU A 823 -22.19 -13.57 -11.72
N PRO A 824 -22.19 -13.12 -12.99
CA PRO A 824 -21.33 -12.03 -13.43
C PRO A 824 -21.73 -10.71 -12.75
N SER A 825 -20.74 -9.94 -12.29
CA SER A 825 -21.00 -8.59 -11.79
C SER A 825 -21.20 -7.61 -12.95
N SER A 826 -22.23 -6.75 -12.85
CA SER A 826 -22.45 -5.63 -13.78
C SER A 826 -21.60 -4.40 -13.46
N GLU A 827 -21.13 -4.28 -12.22
CA GLU A 827 -20.29 -3.19 -11.74
C GLU A 827 -19.27 -3.70 -10.72
N LEU A 828 -18.18 -2.95 -10.56
CA LEU A 828 -17.17 -3.21 -9.55
C LEU A 828 -16.80 -1.90 -8.85
N PRO A 829 -16.48 -1.94 -7.55
CA PRO A 829 -15.84 -0.81 -6.90
C PRO A 829 -14.42 -0.65 -7.47
N LEU A 830 -13.73 0.40 -7.06
CA LEU A 830 -12.31 0.60 -7.43
C LEU A 830 -12.07 0.77 -8.94
N ALA A 831 -13.12 1.04 -9.73
CA ALA A 831 -13.06 1.20 -11.18
C ALA A 831 -13.28 2.67 -11.61
N GLN A 832 -14.39 2.99 -12.28
CA GLN A 832 -14.69 4.33 -12.82
C GLN A 832 -14.69 5.45 -11.78
N THR A 833 -14.86 5.11 -10.49
CA THR A 833 -14.78 6.10 -9.39
C THR A 833 -13.36 6.59 -9.14
N TYR A 834 -12.33 5.88 -9.61
CA TYR A 834 -10.90 6.16 -9.32
C TYR A 834 -10.07 6.47 -10.56
N TYR A 835 -10.41 5.92 -11.73
CA TYR A 835 -9.59 6.03 -12.94
C TYR A 835 -10.15 7.05 -13.92
N LEU A 836 -9.25 7.68 -14.67
CA LEU A 836 -9.61 8.69 -15.67
C LEU A 836 -10.16 8.06 -16.96
N TYR A 837 -9.71 6.85 -17.28
CA TYR A 837 -10.09 6.04 -18.42
C TYR A 837 -10.37 4.61 -17.98
#